data_AF-A0A8J2X6T8-F1
#
_entry.id   AF-A0A8J2X6T8-F1
#
_cell.length_a   1.000
_cell.length_b   1.000
_cell.length_c   1.000
_cell.angle_alpha   90.00
_cell.angle_beta   90.00
_cell.angle_gamma   90.00
#
_symmetry.space_group_name_H-M   'P 1'
#
loop_
_entity.id
_entity.type
_entity.pdbx_description
1 polymer ?
#
loop_
_entity_poly.entity_id
_entity_poly.type
_entity_poly.pdbx_seq_one_letter_code
_entity_poly.pdbx_strand_id
1 'polypeptide(L)'
;MESYLALAAGVVAGAAGAACIIHWQSKKEKRLVRRSSSEKVQCNEFATTPSALLPTMQRVSTVIRDELPDQQVDRKIVYLVRHAQAAHNILEAAAKKAVKERGGSDAEAEEARKAVLDNPDNFDAALSVKGQSQASASGVELAELFKRTHYPPPECVLVSPLQRTLHTATLLFPDHPKMSAHERLREKRTGKPCDERRPAAEAAKQFPHISFDTIAWLDARSDDGWKFRPEFLEGNEQVEKRAATLLDLLRGRQETAIAVVAHKGYLRELYKATLAQLPVGRCSGAPALQRAVTEALKDDVGSNALKLQLDPIFGNAEVRVLQVAFPRGDPSQPPAISLKLLGDAVEHPPMMSVRLRDRTKSAKHAPAPHASLTRVAVGCSAAPDAAAAAEDAWWQVCQGLGGAAPELALLFCSSDIDGKAVAAALQRASEAKGGMTTLVGQTSQGGVLSKRGGARLGLVGLQHAAWLITAAEYPIIGAEHAEAAGKAAATALLADAARQSAGRVTSPPDLLLLMSAPVGEEFVLRGVQKVLGNGVTVFGGSSADESVLNHTEPGGWWQLCGKADGEAWRVSKNSVVMVGLYLRHPDACQCSIGSVYIPTKHKGVATVASGRVVSTIGGKPAVQVLDGWCKGELKRQQSAGGTVVRAAALFPLDVRASKKQTRPRLVHMKRVLPDGAIECFGPIGKGHELRLNSRKVADIPASVRELVVNAAKAATSPVKLALVDVCAGSASTLPDLNVLTKEVEAGLAAALASPPQFLCFFTFGEQGMVDGKPQHCNLMVNVALVG
;
A
#
# COMPACT_ATOMS: atom_id res chain seq x y z
N MET A 1 -9.79 -29.19 63.81
CA MET A 1 -8.55 -29.89 63.44
C MET A 1 -7.64 -28.92 62.73
N GLU A 2 -6.78 -28.30 63.54
CA GLU A 2 -5.51 -27.63 63.22
C GLU A 2 -5.55 -26.32 62.40
N SER A 3 -5.58 -25.13 63.01
CA SER A 3 -4.49 -24.40 63.71
C SER A 3 -3.71 -23.47 62.74
N TYR A 4 -3.38 -22.20 62.98
CA TYR A 4 -3.65 -21.15 63.99
C TYR A 4 -2.78 -19.93 63.53
N LEU A 5 -3.24 -18.67 63.72
CA LEU A 5 -2.43 -17.41 63.89
C LEU A 5 -1.51 -16.89 62.75
N ALA A 6 -1.09 -15.63 62.64
CA ALA A 6 -1.50 -14.31 63.14
C ALA A 6 -0.50 -13.24 62.59
N LEU A 7 -1.03 -12.03 62.38
CA LEU A 7 -0.42 -10.71 62.61
C LEU A 7 0.98 -10.30 62.06
N ALA A 8 0.91 -9.19 61.29
CA ALA A 8 1.51 -7.88 61.58
C ALA A 8 2.87 -7.45 60.97
N ALA A 9 2.74 -6.35 60.19
CA ALA A 9 3.47 -5.09 60.24
C ALA A 9 4.92 -4.98 59.69
N GLY A 10 5.15 -3.91 58.90
CA GLY A 10 6.42 -3.18 58.92
C GLY A 10 7.14 -2.88 57.59
N VAL A 11 6.65 -1.89 56.84
CA VAL A 11 7.38 -0.68 56.38
C VAL A 11 8.85 -0.81 55.85
N VAL A 12 8.98 -0.52 54.54
CA VAL A 12 10.00 0.33 53.84
C VAL A 12 11.29 -0.27 53.22
N ALA A 13 11.44 0.14 51.94
CA ALA A 13 12.64 0.37 51.12
C ALA A 13 13.34 -0.80 50.41
N GLY A 14 13.64 -0.58 49.12
CA GLY A 14 14.83 -1.16 48.49
C GLY A 14 14.67 -1.59 47.03
N ALA A 15 15.05 -0.69 46.14
CA ALA A 15 15.42 -0.83 44.74
C ALA A 15 15.90 -2.20 44.18
N ALA A 16 15.71 -2.30 42.85
CA ALA A 16 16.57 -2.91 41.83
C ALA A 16 16.52 -4.44 41.58
N GLY A 17 15.99 -4.77 40.40
CA GLY A 17 16.70 -5.55 39.37
C GLY A 17 17.12 -6.99 39.67
N ALA A 18 16.40 -7.95 39.07
CA ALA A 18 16.98 -9.26 38.77
C ALA A 18 16.43 -9.77 37.43
N ALA A 19 17.26 -9.69 36.40
CA ALA A 19 17.10 -10.43 35.16
C ALA A 19 17.51 -11.89 35.40
N CYS A 20 16.65 -12.84 35.06
CA CYS A 20 16.96 -14.27 35.09
C CYS A 20 17.42 -14.72 33.70
N ILE A 21 18.56 -15.40 33.69
CA ILE A 21 19.28 -15.95 32.54
C ILE A 21 18.71 -17.33 32.21
N ILE A 22 18.42 -17.59 30.92
CA ILE A 22 18.44 -18.96 30.39
C ILE A 22 19.37 -18.98 29.16
N HIS A 23 20.31 -19.94 29.23
CA HIS A 23 21.37 -20.27 28.29
C HIS A 23 20.84 -20.73 26.92
N TRP A 24 21.47 -20.27 25.83
CA TRP A 24 21.66 -21.10 24.64
C TRP A 24 23.04 -20.82 24.01
N GLN A 25 23.83 -21.87 23.84
CA GLN A 25 25.21 -21.85 23.39
C GLN A 25 25.29 -21.88 21.85
N SER A 26 26.16 -21.04 21.28
CA SER A 26 26.79 -21.32 20.00
C SER A 26 28.23 -20.81 20.02
N LYS A 27 29.17 -21.76 19.96
CA LYS A 27 30.62 -21.54 19.81
C LYS A 27 30.92 -21.18 18.36
N LYS A 28 31.59 -20.05 18.11
CA LYS A 28 32.77 -19.94 17.24
C LYS A 28 33.38 -18.53 17.32
N GLU A 29 34.41 -18.46 18.15
CA GLU A 29 35.60 -17.60 18.15
C GLU A 29 35.68 -16.45 17.14
N LYS A 30 35.78 -15.22 17.67
CA LYS A 30 36.74 -14.21 17.17
C LYS A 30 37.46 -13.54 18.35
N ARG A 31 38.79 -13.52 18.20
CA ARG A 31 39.81 -13.06 19.16
C ARG A 31 39.58 -11.66 19.70
N LEU A 32 39.86 -11.56 21.00
CA LEU A 32 40.31 -10.38 21.75
C LEU A 32 41.33 -9.53 20.98
N VAL A 33 41.11 -8.21 20.96
CA VAL A 33 42.15 -7.24 21.33
C VAL A 33 41.51 -6.26 22.32
N ARG A 34 41.97 -6.31 23.57
CA ARG A 34 41.73 -5.33 24.63
C ARG A 34 42.75 -4.19 24.50
N ARG A 35 42.30 -2.94 24.58
CA ARG A 35 43.00 -1.80 25.22
C ARG A 35 41.89 -0.86 25.75
N SER A 36 41.57 -0.94 27.04
CA SER A 36 42.15 -0.18 28.17
C SER A 36 41.96 1.33 28.04
N SER A 37 41.19 1.83 29.00
CA SER A 37 40.82 3.19 29.32
C SER A 37 42.01 4.14 29.58
N SER A 38 41.65 5.42 29.55
CA SER A 38 42.26 6.62 30.15
C SER A 38 43.45 7.28 29.45
N GLU A 39 43.16 8.39 28.74
CA GLU A 39 43.92 9.64 28.88
C GLU A 39 43.07 10.82 28.34
N LYS A 40 42.96 11.89 29.14
CA LYS A 40 42.38 13.19 28.76
C LYS A 40 43.51 14.06 28.20
N VAL A 41 43.44 14.52 26.96
CA VAL A 41 44.13 15.73 26.47
C VAL A 41 43.23 16.44 25.45
N GLN A 42 43.36 17.77 25.46
CA GLN A 42 42.52 18.82 24.89
C GLN A 42 42.31 18.81 23.36
N CYS A 43 41.22 19.49 22.99
CA CYS A 43 40.83 20.02 21.69
C CYS A 43 41.96 20.22 20.68
N ASN A 44 41.80 19.60 19.50
CA ASN A 44 41.88 20.29 18.22
C ASN A 44 41.10 19.54 17.13
N GLU A 45 40.56 20.34 16.24
CA GLU A 45 39.67 20.07 15.11
C GLU A 45 40.06 18.85 14.27
N PHE A 46 39.09 18.00 13.94
CA PHE A 46 38.83 17.51 12.57
C PHE A 46 37.44 16.88 12.56
N ALA A 47 36.44 17.72 12.35
CA ALA A 47 35.16 17.27 11.83
C ALA A 47 35.40 16.75 10.40
N THR A 48 35.48 15.42 10.21
CA THR A 48 35.27 14.84 8.88
C THR A 48 33.77 14.71 8.65
N THR A 49 33.15 15.87 8.48
CA THR A 49 31.78 16.02 7.98
C THR A 49 31.61 15.29 6.64
N PRO A 50 30.52 14.53 6.43
CA PRO A 50 30.00 14.16 5.11
C PRO A 50 29.49 15.37 4.28
N SER A 51 29.87 16.59 4.65
CA SER A 51 29.30 17.87 4.17
C SER A 51 30.00 18.42 2.92
N ALA A 52 31.09 17.81 2.42
CA ALA A 52 31.75 18.28 1.20
C ALA A 52 31.26 17.58 -0.08
N LEU A 53 30.74 16.36 0.03
CA LEU A 53 30.18 15.63 -1.11
C LEU A 53 28.74 16.05 -1.42
N LEU A 54 27.93 16.33 -0.40
CA LEU A 54 26.53 16.73 -0.62
C LEU A 54 26.38 18.05 -1.42
N PRO A 55 27.16 19.12 -1.18
CA PRO A 55 27.10 20.34 -1.97
C PRO A 55 27.74 20.19 -3.36
N THR A 56 28.68 19.26 -3.53
CA THR A 56 29.29 18.96 -4.84
C THR A 56 28.33 18.11 -5.69
N MET A 57 27.63 17.16 -5.07
CA MET A 57 26.58 16.33 -5.68
C MET A 57 25.32 17.14 -5.99
N GLN A 58 24.93 18.07 -5.10
CA GLN A 58 23.92 19.07 -5.40
C GLN A 58 24.39 20.01 -6.51
N ARG A 59 25.67 20.41 -6.58
CA ARG A 59 26.17 21.23 -7.70
C ARG A 59 26.12 20.50 -9.03
N VAL A 60 26.41 19.19 -9.11
CA VAL A 60 26.29 18.44 -10.38
C VAL A 60 24.82 18.31 -10.83
N SER A 61 23.87 18.14 -9.89
CA SER A 61 22.43 18.13 -10.23
C SER A 61 21.86 19.53 -10.48
N THR A 62 22.49 20.57 -9.93
CA THR A 62 22.07 21.97 -10.07
C THR A 62 22.70 22.65 -11.30
N VAL A 63 23.89 22.28 -11.76
CA VAL A 63 24.53 22.88 -12.96
C VAL A 63 23.78 22.56 -14.26
N ILE A 64 22.91 21.55 -14.28
CA ILE A 64 22.06 21.25 -15.46
C ILE A 64 20.66 21.89 -15.34
N ARG A 65 20.31 22.43 -14.17
CA ARG A 65 19.13 23.27 -14.00
C ARG A 65 19.52 24.74 -14.25
N ASP A 66 19.00 25.28 -15.35
CA ASP A 66 18.60 26.70 -15.50
C ASP A 66 19.39 27.69 -16.39
N GLU A 67 20.35 27.31 -17.25
CA GLU A 67 21.13 28.35 -17.98
C GLU A 67 21.21 28.31 -19.52
N LEU A 68 20.30 27.67 -20.24
CA LEU A 68 20.18 27.90 -21.70
C LEU A 68 18.79 28.43 -22.05
N PRO A 69 18.69 29.65 -22.65
CA PRO A 69 17.41 30.19 -23.11
C PRO A 69 16.73 29.20 -24.05
N ASP A 70 15.43 28.94 -23.85
CA ASP A 70 14.65 27.95 -24.62
C ASP A 70 14.65 28.18 -26.15
N GLN A 71 15.10 29.35 -26.60
CA GLN A 71 15.21 29.69 -28.02
C GLN A 71 16.43 29.07 -28.73
N GLN A 72 17.44 28.57 -28.01
CA GLN A 72 18.73 28.12 -28.59
C GLN A 72 18.99 26.59 -28.56
N VAL A 73 18.07 25.78 -28.04
CA VAL A 73 18.24 24.32 -27.91
C VAL A 73 17.03 23.55 -28.43
N ASP A 74 17.25 22.38 -29.02
CA ASP A 74 16.20 21.37 -29.26
C ASP A 74 16.18 20.37 -28.10
N ARG A 75 15.09 20.33 -27.34
CA ARG A 75 14.95 19.48 -26.15
C ARG A 75 14.16 18.23 -26.48
N LYS A 76 14.70 17.07 -26.10
CA LYS A 76 14.05 15.76 -26.25
C LYS A 76 13.94 15.05 -24.91
N ILE A 77 12.81 14.38 -24.70
CA ILE A 77 12.54 13.47 -23.59
C ILE A 77 12.69 12.06 -24.14
N VAL A 78 13.51 11.25 -23.49
CA VAL A 78 13.87 9.91 -23.93
C VAL A 78 13.58 8.92 -22.81
N TYR A 79 12.67 7.98 -23.06
CA TYR A 79 12.35 6.89 -22.13
C TYR A 79 13.27 5.70 -22.40
N LEU A 80 14.23 5.45 -21.51
CA LEU A 80 15.13 4.31 -21.61
C LEU A 80 14.51 3.10 -20.91
N VAL A 81 14.31 2.01 -21.65
CA VAL A 81 13.63 0.81 -21.16
C VAL A 81 14.53 -0.40 -21.32
N ARG A 82 14.74 -1.17 -20.25
CA ARG A 82 15.34 -2.51 -20.35
C ARG A 82 14.24 -3.55 -20.61
N HIS A 83 14.51 -4.52 -21.49
CA HIS A 83 13.61 -5.66 -21.66
C HIS A 83 13.22 -6.36 -20.34
N ALA A 84 12.04 -6.97 -20.32
CA ALA A 84 11.56 -7.76 -19.20
C ALA A 84 12.26 -9.14 -19.10
N GLN A 85 11.93 -9.96 -18.09
CA GLN A 85 12.58 -11.26 -17.91
C GLN A 85 12.44 -12.17 -19.14
N ALA A 86 13.56 -12.60 -19.73
CA ALA A 86 13.58 -13.61 -20.79
C ALA A 86 13.79 -15.02 -20.23
N ALA A 87 13.48 -16.05 -21.03
CA ALA A 87 13.64 -17.46 -20.64
C ALA A 87 15.06 -17.79 -20.16
N HIS A 88 16.09 -17.32 -20.89
CA HIS A 88 17.49 -17.53 -20.49
C HIS A 88 17.82 -16.90 -19.13
N ASN A 89 17.18 -15.79 -18.74
CA ASN A 89 17.40 -15.16 -17.44
C ASN A 89 16.89 -16.02 -16.27
N ILE A 90 15.90 -16.89 -16.50
CA ILE A 90 15.44 -17.86 -15.49
C ILE A 90 16.51 -18.92 -15.28
N LEU A 91 17.05 -19.46 -16.37
CA LEU A 91 18.08 -20.48 -16.34
C LEU A 91 19.37 -19.94 -15.69
N GLU A 92 19.77 -18.73 -16.03
CA GLU A 92 20.91 -18.02 -15.41
C GLU A 92 20.74 -17.86 -13.89
N ALA A 93 19.54 -17.47 -13.45
CA ALA A 93 19.23 -17.29 -12.03
C ALA A 93 19.17 -18.64 -11.28
N ALA A 94 18.62 -19.68 -11.91
CA ALA A 94 18.58 -21.03 -11.36
C ALA A 94 19.99 -21.62 -11.19
N ALA A 95 20.87 -21.44 -12.19
CA ALA A 95 22.26 -21.88 -12.12
C ALA A 95 23.02 -21.18 -10.98
N LYS A 96 22.86 -19.85 -10.84
CA LYS A 96 23.43 -19.09 -9.72
C LYS A 96 22.92 -19.59 -8.36
N LYS A 97 21.62 -19.84 -8.25
CA LYS A 97 20.98 -20.29 -7.02
C LYS A 97 21.48 -21.68 -6.62
N ALA A 98 21.57 -22.62 -7.56
CA ALA A 98 22.04 -23.98 -7.31
C ALA A 98 23.49 -24.01 -6.76
N VAL A 99 24.37 -23.12 -7.26
CA VAL A 99 25.73 -22.99 -6.72
C VAL A 99 25.73 -22.40 -5.30
N LYS A 100 24.89 -21.40 -5.02
CA LYS A 100 24.80 -20.82 -3.68
C LYS A 100 24.22 -21.78 -2.65
N GLU A 101 23.23 -22.59 -3.02
CA GLU A 101 22.59 -23.56 -2.12
C GLU A 101 23.54 -24.68 -1.68
N ARG A 102 24.50 -25.05 -2.51
CA ARG A 102 25.58 -25.99 -2.14
C ARG A 102 26.80 -25.32 -1.49
N GLY A 103 26.69 -24.05 -1.11
CA GLY A 103 27.76 -23.30 -0.43
C GLY A 103 28.91 -22.84 -1.32
N GLY A 104 28.71 -22.81 -2.65
CA GLY A 104 29.72 -22.35 -3.60
C GLY A 104 29.96 -20.84 -3.57
N SER A 105 31.12 -20.43 -4.05
CA SER A 105 31.57 -19.04 -4.14
C SER A 105 30.80 -18.25 -5.21
N ASP A 106 30.85 -16.91 -5.14
CA ASP A 106 30.27 -16.04 -6.17
C ASP A 106 30.96 -16.22 -7.53
N ALA A 107 32.24 -16.61 -7.56
CA ALA A 107 32.97 -16.91 -8.78
C ALA A 107 32.41 -18.16 -9.48
N GLU A 108 32.17 -19.23 -8.73
CA GLU A 108 31.54 -20.45 -9.24
C GLU A 108 30.09 -20.20 -9.69
N ALA A 109 29.36 -19.34 -8.97
CA ALA A 109 28.00 -18.97 -9.36
C ALA A 109 27.98 -18.17 -10.68
N GLU A 110 28.98 -17.32 -10.91
CA GLU A 110 29.14 -16.57 -12.15
C GLU A 110 29.59 -17.45 -13.32
N GLU A 111 30.42 -18.46 -13.07
CA GLU A 111 30.80 -19.47 -14.06
C GLU A 111 29.59 -20.32 -14.48
N ALA A 112 28.81 -20.81 -13.51
CA ALA A 112 27.57 -21.54 -13.77
C ALA A 112 26.55 -20.70 -14.56
N ARG A 113 26.45 -19.39 -14.28
CA ARG A 113 25.63 -18.48 -15.09
C ARG A 113 26.12 -18.42 -16.54
N LYS A 114 27.43 -18.27 -16.75
CA LYS A 114 28.00 -18.16 -18.10
C LYS A 114 27.79 -19.43 -18.91
N ALA A 115 27.89 -20.60 -18.28
CA ALA A 115 27.64 -21.88 -18.92
C ALA A 115 26.21 -22.03 -19.48
N VAL A 116 25.20 -21.45 -18.81
CA VAL A 116 23.82 -21.43 -19.31
C VAL A 116 23.70 -20.69 -20.64
N LEU A 117 24.48 -19.64 -20.84
CA LEU A 117 24.40 -18.82 -22.06
C LEU A 117 24.86 -19.57 -23.30
N ASP A 118 25.60 -20.68 -23.15
CA ASP A 118 26.02 -21.53 -24.26
C ASP A 118 24.93 -22.47 -24.76
N ASN A 119 23.80 -22.61 -24.05
CA ASN A 119 22.71 -23.47 -24.48
C ASN A 119 22.08 -22.93 -25.80
N PRO A 120 22.07 -23.72 -26.90
CA PRO A 120 21.42 -23.34 -28.15
C PRO A 120 19.93 -22.99 -28.01
N ASP A 121 19.23 -23.58 -27.04
CA ASP A 121 17.80 -23.28 -26.77
C ASP A 121 17.55 -21.84 -26.33
N ASN A 122 18.60 -21.11 -25.93
CA ASN A 122 18.52 -19.69 -25.60
C ASN A 122 18.57 -18.77 -26.82
N PHE A 123 18.65 -19.31 -28.05
CA PHE A 123 18.64 -18.52 -29.27
C PHE A 123 17.45 -17.57 -29.35
N ASP A 124 17.74 -16.27 -29.45
CA ASP A 124 16.78 -15.17 -29.47
C ASP A 124 15.64 -15.30 -28.44
N ALA A 125 15.99 -15.72 -27.22
CA ALA A 125 15.00 -16.14 -26.22
C ALA A 125 13.87 -15.11 -25.99
N ALA A 126 12.63 -15.60 -26.07
CA ALA A 126 11.42 -14.84 -25.76
C ALA A 126 11.32 -14.43 -24.29
N LEU A 127 10.38 -13.51 -24.01
CA LEU A 127 9.96 -13.23 -22.64
C LEU A 127 9.35 -14.46 -21.97
N SER A 128 9.71 -14.68 -20.72
CA SER A 128 8.97 -15.64 -19.88
C SER A 128 7.57 -15.10 -19.58
N VAL A 129 6.67 -15.96 -19.09
CA VAL A 129 5.34 -15.53 -18.61
C VAL A 129 5.47 -14.40 -17.58
N LYS A 130 6.44 -14.51 -16.65
CA LYS A 130 6.76 -13.45 -15.69
C LYS A 130 7.26 -12.18 -16.37
N GLY A 131 8.09 -12.30 -17.41
CA GLY A 131 8.57 -11.17 -18.20
C GLY A 131 7.44 -10.42 -18.92
N GLN A 132 6.48 -11.14 -19.49
CA GLN A 132 5.31 -10.52 -20.12
C GLN A 132 4.51 -9.70 -19.10
N SER A 133 4.22 -10.27 -17.93
CA SER A 133 3.53 -9.54 -16.85
C SER A 133 4.32 -8.32 -16.36
N GLN A 134 5.66 -8.41 -16.29
CA GLN A 134 6.52 -7.26 -15.94
C GLN A 134 6.37 -6.13 -16.97
N ALA A 135 6.47 -6.45 -18.26
CA ALA A 135 6.35 -5.47 -19.32
C ALA A 135 4.97 -4.78 -19.32
N SER A 136 3.87 -5.54 -19.18
CA SER A 136 2.53 -4.98 -19.11
C SER A 136 2.32 -4.09 -17.88
N ALA A 137 2.83 -4.49 -16.70
CA ALA A 137 2.71 -3.68 -15.49
C ALA A 137 3.45 -2.34 -15.63
N SER A 138 4.68 -2.35 -16.14
CA SER A 138 5.44 -1.13 -16.41
C SER A 138 4.79 -0.24 -17.48
N GLY A 139 4.09 -0.83 -18.46
CA GLY A 139 3.28 -0.09 -19.43
C GLY A 139 2.14 0.69 -18.76
N VAL A 140 1.45 0.09 -17.79
CA VAL A 140 0.40 0.76 -17.01
C VAL A 140 0.96 1.90 -16.17
N GLU A 141 2.08 1.68 -15.46
CA GLU A 141 2.75 2.72 -14.67
C GLU A 141 3.19 3.90 -15.55
N LEU A 142 3.75 3.61 -16.73
CA LEU A 142 4.21 4.62 -17.68
C LEU A 142 3.05 5.43 -18.26
N ALA A 143 1.94 4.77 -18.61
CA ALA A 143 0.73 5.45 -19.07
C ALA A 143 0.13 6.36 -17.99
N GLU A 144 0.21 5.95 -16.73
CA GLU A 144 -0.27 6.76 -15.60
C GLU A 144 0.64 7.96 -15.32
N LEU A 145 1.96 7.80 -15.48
CA LEU A 145 2.91 8.91 -15.42
C LEU A 145 2.59 9.99 -16.44
N PHE A 146 2.22 9.63 -17.67
CA PHE A 146 1.87 10.61 -18.71
C PHE A 146 0.64 11.44 -18.36
N LYS A 147 -0.27 10.91 -17.52
CA LYS A 147 -1.45 11.64 -17.07
C LYS A 147 -1.16 12.55 -15.87
N ARG A 148 -0.22 12.14 -15.01
CA ARG A 148 0.04 12.78 -13.71
C ARG A 148 1.17 13.79 -13.75
N THR A 149 1.93 13.85 -14.84
CA THR A 149 3.13 14.68 -14.96
C THR A 149 3.11 15.48 -16.26
N HIS A 150 4.09 16.37 -16.42
CA HIS A 150 4.29 17.13 -17.65
C HIS A 150 5.01 16.32 -18.75
N TYR A 151 5.38 15.08 -18.48
CA TYR A 151 6.07 14.22 -19.46
C TYR A 151 5.05 13.65 -20.46
N PRO A 152 5.18 13.95 -21.76
CA PRO A 152 4.23 13.49 -22.77
C PRO A 152 4.46 12.02 -23.14
N PRO A 153 3.45 11.29 -23.63
CA PRO A 153 3.65 9.98 -24.25
C PRO A 153 4.69 10.06 -25.38
N PRO A 154 5.49 9.00 -25.62
CA PRO A 154 6.44 8.99 -26.73
C PRO A 154 5.68 9.12 -28.06
N GLU A 155 6.29 9.83 -29.00
CA GLU A 155 5.79 9.98 -30.37
C GLU A 155 6.31 8.86 -31.28
N CYS A 156 7.40 8.20 -30.88
CA CYS A 156 7.94 7.01 -31.52
C CYS A 156 8.65 6.09 -30.51
N VAL A 157 8.66 4.79 -30.83
CA VAL A 157 9.34 3.75 -30.04
C VAL A 157 10.41 3.10 -30.90
N LEU A 158 11.66 3.20 -30.45
CA LEU A 158 12.84 2.57 -31.05
C LEU A 158 13.15 1.30 -30.26
N VAL A 159 13.21 0.16 -30.94
CA VAL A 159 13.27 -1.15 -30.27
C VAL A 159 14.46 -1.94 -30.78
N SER A 160 15.17 -2.66 -29.92
CA SER A 160 16.15 -3.64 -30.39
C SER A 160 15.47 -4.80 -31.13
N PRO A 161 16.12 -5.42 -32.13
CA PRO A 161 15.52 -6.47 -32.94
C PRO A 161 15.43 -7.84 -32.23
N LEU A 162 15.92 -7.98 -30.99
CA LEU A 162 15.82 -9.24 -30.24
C LEU A 162 14.39 -9.47 -29.72
N GLN A 163 13.92 -10.72 -29.75
CA GLN A 163 12.52 -11.09 -29.48
C GLN A 163 12.02 -10.56 -28.13
N ARG A 164 12.86 -10.62 -27.08
CA ARG A 164 12.55 -10.08 -25.75
C ARG A 164 12.29 -8.57 -25.73
N THR A 165 13.01 -7.77 -26.53
CA THR A 165 12.78 -6.33 -26.61
C THR A 165 11.55 -6.00 -27.45
N LEU A 166 11.34 -6.73 -28.54
CA LEU A 166 10.14 -6.59 -29.39
C LEU A 166 8.86 -6.87 -28.60
N HIS A 167 8.85 -7.97 -27.85
CA HIS A 167 7.73 -8.32 -26.99
C HIS A 167 7.57 -7.33 -25.83
N THR A 168 8.67 -6.87 -25.22
CA THR A 168 8.60 -5.84 -24.16
C THR A 168 7.99 -4.54 -24.70
N ALA A 169 8.42 -4.06 -25.87
CA ALA A 169 7.89 -2.84 -26.49
C ALA A 169 6.40 -2.96 -26.83
N THR A 170 5.99 -4.12 -27.37
CA THR A 170 4.60 -4.43 -27.68
C THR A 170 3.70 -4.32 -26.44
N LEU A 171 4.19 -4.78 -25.29
CA LEU A 171 3.43 -4.79 -24.04
C LEU A 171 3.47 -3.45 -23.29
N LEU A 172 4.56 -2.68 -23.40
CA LEU A 172 4.65 -1.35 -22.78
C LEU A 172 3.87 -0.29 -23.53
N PHE A 173 3.83 -0.37 -24.86
CA PHE A 173 3.26 0.64 -25.74
C PHE A 173 2.20 0.03 -26.66
N PRO A 174 1.12 -0.57 -26.10
CA PRO A 174 0.09 -1.20 -26.91
C PRO A 174 -0.47 -0.21 -27.94
N ASP A 175 -0.69 -0.69 -29.16
CA ASP A 175 -1.27 0.08 -30.27
C ASP A 175 -0.50 1.34 -30.70
N HIS A 176 0.75 1.53 -30.24
CA HIS A 176 1.54 2.70 -30.63
C HIS A 176 1.88 2.65 -32.13
N PRO A 177 1.49 3.66 -32.93
CA PRO A 177 1.47 3.56 -34.40
C PRO A 177 2.86 3.64 -35.05
N LYS A 178 3.87 4.09 -34.30
CA LYS A 178 5.24 4.30 -34.79
C LYS A 178 6.27 3.53 -33.95
N MET A 179 6.33 2.22 -34.16
CA MET A 179 7.41 1.38 -33.63
C MET A 179 8.36 0.95 -34.74
N SER A 180 9.67 0.97 -34.49
CA SER A 180 10.66 0.46 -35.44
C SER A 180 11.80 -0.27 -34.75
N ALA A 181 12.25 -1.37 -35.36
CA ALA A 181 13.39 -2.16 -34.90
C ALA A 181 14.71 -1.58 -35.43
N HIS A 182 15.74 -1.49 -34.58
CA HIS A 182 17.04 -0.90 -34.92
C HIS A 182 18.20 -1.75 -34.42
N GLU A 183 19.06 -2.21 -35.33
CA GLU A 183 20.23 -3.06 -35.04
C GLU A 183 21.16 -2.40 -34.01
N ARG A 184 21.29 -1.08 -34.05
CA ARG A 184 22.16 -0.33 -33.13
C ARG A 184 21.77 -0.45 -31.66
N LEU A 185 20.53 -0.86 -31.33
CA LEU A 185 20.03 -1.00 -29.95
C LEU A 185 20.25 -2.41 -29.37
N ARG A 186 20.81 -3.32 -30.16
CA ARG A 186 21.01 -4.72 -29.79
C ARG A 186 21.95 -4.88 -28.59
N GLU A 187 21.77 -5.96 -27.85
CA GLU A 187 22.69 -6.33 -26.77
C GLU A 187 24.12 -6.55 -27.33
N LYS A 188 25.12 -6.49 -26.45
CA LYS A 188 26.50 -6.86 -26.77
C LYS A 188 26.54 -8.24 -27.45
N ARG A 189 27.14 -8.32 -28.63
CA ARG A 189 27.33 -9.60 -29.32
C ARG A 189 28.52 -10.36 -28.77
N THR A 190 28.28 -11.34 -27.91
CA THR A 190 29.36 -12.15 -27.31
C THR A 190 29.58 -13.50 -27.99
N GLY A 191 28.87 -13.77 -29.08
CA GLY A 191 28.85 -15.07 -29.76
C GLY A 191 27.96 -16.11 -29.07
N LYS A 192 27.20 -15.71 -28.04
CA LYS A 192 26.24 -16.57 -27.34
C LYS A 192 24.89 -16.56 -28.09
N PRO A 193 24.17 -17.70 -28.17
CA PRO A 193 22.87 -17.80 -28.83
C PRO A 193 21.86 -16.70 -28.45
N CYS A 194 21.81 -16.27 -27.20
CA CYS A 194 20.85 -15.26 -26.72
C CYS A 194 21.11 -13.82 -27.20
N ASP A 195 22.30 -13.55 -27.72
CA ASP A 195 22.65 -12.25 -28.32
C ASP A 195 22.25 -12.21 -29.80
N GLU A 196 21.92 -13.38 -30.36
CA GLU A 196 21.59 -13.56 -31.76
C GLU A 196 20.08 -13.42 -32.03
N ARG A 197 19.73 -12.80 -33.17
CA ARG A 197 18.36 -12.45 -33.55
C ARG A 197 17.89 -13.29 -34.73
N ARG A 198 16.58 -13.39 -34.88
CA ARG A 198 15.95 -13.92 -36.10
C ARG A 198 16.04 -12.94 -37.28
N PRO A 199 15.91 -13.43 -38.53
CA PRO A 199 15.78 -12.57 -39.71
C PRO A 199 14.55 -11.65 -39.61
N ALA A 200 14.62 -10.48 -40.23
CA ALA A 200 13.52 -9.50 -40.25
C ALA A 200 12.20 -10.10 -40.75
N ALA A 201 12.25 -10.93 -41.79
CA ALA A 201 11.07 -11.56 -42.37
C ALA A 201 10.34 -12.52 -41.41
N GLU A 202 11.06 -13.12 -40.46
CA GLU A 202 10.46 -13.98 -39.43
C GLU A 202 9.93 -13.14 -38.26
N ALA A 203 10.73 -12.19 -37.78
CA ALA A 203 10.33 -11.30 -36.68
C ALA A 203 9.10 -10.44 -37.05
N ALA A 204 9.01 -9.97 -38.29
CA ALA A 204 7.88 -9.18 -38.79
C ALA A 204 6.56 -9.97 -38.82
N LYS A 205 6.60 -11.30 -39.00
CA LYS A 205 5.40 -12.15 -38.90
C LYS A 205 4.88 -12.21 -37.48
N GLN A 206 5.78 -12.21 -36.49
CA GLN A 206 5.42 -12.29 -35.08
C GLN A 206 5.05 -10.91 -34.49
N PHE A 207 5.63 -9.82 -35.00
CA PHE A 207 5.41 -8.46 -34.53
C PHE A 207 5.04 -7.52 -35.70
N PRO A 208 3.87 -7.71 -36.36
CA PRO A 208 3.50 -6.98 -37.57
C PRO A 208 3.30 -5.47 -37.36
N HIS A 209 3.10 -5.04 -36.11
CA HIS A 209 2.96 -3.63 -35.72
C HIS A 209 4.31 -2.91 -35.51
N ILE A 210 5.44 -3.61 -35.64
CA ILE A 210 6.79 -3.02 -35.56
C ILE A 210 7.39 -3.00 -36.98
N SER A 211 7.82 -1.83 -37.45
CA SER A 211 8.56 -1.74 -38.72
C SER A 211 9.94 -2.37 -38.57
N PHE A 212 10.28 -3.27 -39.49
CA PHE A 212 11.59 -3.91 -39.59
C PHE A 212 12.39 -3.42 -40.80
N ASP A 213 12.00 -2.34 -41.46
CA ASP A 213 12.57 -1.92 -42.75
C ASP A 213 14.10 -1.75 -42.70
N THR A 214 14.61 -1.16 -41.60
CA THR A 214 16.06 -0.98 -41.42
C THR A 214 16.80 -2.29 -41.22
N ILE A 215 16.16 -3.28 -40.59
CA ILE A 215 16.72 -4.62 -40.37
C ILE A 215 16.64 -5.43 -41.66
N ALA A 216 15.52 -5.37 -42.37
CA ALA A 216 15.33 -6.05 -43.65
C ALA A 216 16.33 -5.56 -44.69
N TRP A 217 16.61 -4.25 -44.72
CA TRP A 217 17.66 -3.69 -45.57
C TRP A 217 19.06 -4.19 -45.19
N LEU A 218 19.36 -4.38 -43.91
CA LEU A 218 20.62 -5.00 -43.46
C LEU A 218 20.70 -6.48 -43.85
N ASP A 219 19.61 -7.22 -43.66
CA ASP A 219 19.52 -8.64 -44.02
C ASP A 219 19.69 -8.84 -45.53
N ALA A 220 19.24 -7.91 -46.36
CA ALA A 220 19.37 -7.98 -47.82
C ALA A 220 20.79 -7.70 -48.35
N ARG A 221 21.72 -7.24 -47.51
CA ARG A 221 23.11 -6.96 -47.92
C ARG A 221 23.95 -8.22 -48.14
N SER A 222 23.55 -9.35 -47.57
CA SER A 222 24.10 -10.68 -47.88
C SER A 222 23.10 -11.78 -47.51
N ASP A 223 23.11 -12.91 -48.20
CA ASP A 223 22.16 -14.03 -47.99
C ASP A 223 22.16 -14.61 -46.56
N ASP A 224 23.19 -14.29 -45.79
CA ASP A 224 23.42 -14.70 -44.40
C ASP A 224 23.67 -13.50 -43.45
N GLY A 225 23.31 -12.27 -43.84
CA GLY A 225 23.70 -11.02 -43.15
C GLY A 225 23.22 -10.87 -41.70
N TRP A 226 22.30 -11.74 -41.27
CA TRP A 226 21.78 -11.83 -39.90
C TRP A 226 22.51 -12.87 -39.04
N LYS A 227 23.30 -13.78 -39.63
CA LYS A 227 24.03 -14.83 -38.90
C LYS A 227 25.22 -14.25 -38.13
N PHE A 228 25.53 -14.88 -37.00
CA PHE A 228 26.73 -14.54 -36.25
C PHE A 228 27.99 -14.91 -37.02
N ARG A 229 28.98 -14.03 -36.96
CA ARG A 229 30.34 -14.27 -37.45
C ARG A 229 31.36 -13.68 -36.48
N PRO A 230 32.56 -14.27 -36.34
CA PRO A 230 33.55 -13.84 -35.35
C PRO A 230 33.94 -12.36 -35.44
N GLU A 231 33.92 -11.77 -36.64
CA GLU A 231 34.22 -10.35 -36.87
C GLU A 231 33.20 -9.39 -36.21
N PHE A 232 32.03 -9.90 -35.83
CA PHE A 232 31.00 -9.13 -35.14
C PHE A 232 31.04 -9.26 -33.62
N LEU A 233 32.04 -9.94 -33.07
CA LEU A 233 32.20 -10.05 -31.62
C LEU A 233 32.53 -8.68 -31.04
N GLU A 234 31.72 -8.24 -30.08
CA GLU A 234 31.85 -6.92 -29.47
C GLU A 234 32.48 -7.04 -28.07
N GLY A 235 33.45 -6.18 -27.79
CA GLY A 235 33.86 -5.81 -26.43
C GLY A 235 33.01 -4.66 -25.89
N ASN A 236 33.26 -4.24 -24.65
CA ASN A 236 32.48 -3.13 -24.07
C ASN A 236 32.73 -1.81 -24.80
N GLU A 237 33.95 -1.56 -25.29
CA GLU A 237 34.32 -0.35 -26.02
C GLU A 237 33.57 -0.24 -27.38
N GLN A 238 33.41 -1.36 -28.09
CA GLN A 238 32.63 -1.40 -29.33
C GLN A 238 31.14 -1.06 -29.06
N VAL A 239 30.57 -1.62 -27.99
CA VAL A 239 29.18 -1.33 -27.59
C VAL A 239 29.03 0.13 -27.16
N GLU A 240 30.02 0.71 -26.46
CA GLU A 240 30.03 2.12 -26.09
C GLU A 240 30.04 3.04 -27.32
N LYS A 241 30.93 2.79 -28.29
CA LYS A 241 30.97 3.52 -29.57
C LYS A 241 29.65 3.40 -30.33
N ARG A 242 29.07 2.20 -30.39
CA ARG A 242 27.75 1.96 -31.03
C ARG A 242 26.62 2.67 -30.28
N ALA A 243 26.63 2.64 -28.96
CA ALA A 243 25.63 3.30 -28.13
C ALA A 243 25.69 4.83 -28.26
N ALA A 244 26.89 5.41 -28.44
CA ALA A 244 27.05 6.84 -28.69
C ALA A 244 26.29 7.31 -29.95
N THR A 245 26.19 6.46 -30.98
CA THR A 245 25.43 6.78 -32.22
C THR A 245 23.92 6.92 -32.00
N LEU A 246 23.40 6.53 -30.82
CA LEU A 246 22.01 6.81 -30.46
C LEU A 246 21.76 8.31 -30.31
N LEU A 247 22.73 9.08 -29.80
CA LEU A 247 22.58 10.53 -29.67
C LEU A 247 22.50 11.22 -31.03
N ASP A 248 23.25 10.74 -32.01
CA ASP A 248 23.17 11.21 -33.40
C ASP A 248 21.82 10.87 -34.02
N LEU A 249 21.31 9.66 -33.76
CA LEU A 249 19.97 9.26 -34.18
C LEU A 249 18.94 10.22 -33.59
N LEU A 250 18.95 10.39 -32.26
CA LEU A 250 18.00 11.23 -31.55
C LEU A 250 18.07 12.68 -32.06
N ARG A 251 19.26 13.21 -32.34
CA ARG A 251 19.44 14.58 -32.89
C ARG A 251 18.75 14.77 -34.23
N GLY A 252 18.79 13.77 -35.10
CA GLY A 252 18.16 13.83 -36.43
C GLY A 252 16.65 13.59 -36.44
N ARG A 253 16.04 13.26 -35.30
CA ARG A 253 14.61 12.96 -35.19
C ARG A 253 13.81 14.23 -34.95
N GLN A 254 12.65 14.32 -35.60
CA GLN A 254 11.72 15.45 -35.39
C GLN A 254 10.93 15.29 -34.08
N GLU A 255 10.78 14.06 -33.60
CA GLU A 255 10.08 13.75 -32.36
C GLU A 255 10.80 14.38 -31.15
N THR A 256 9.99 14.88 -30.22
CA THR A 256 10.44 15.49 -28.95
C THR A 256 10.31 14.53 -27.77
N ALA A 257 9.47 13.51 -27.88
CA ALA A 257 9.35 12.43 -26.90
C ALA A 257 9.59 11.06 -27.57
N ILE A 258 10.57 10.30 -27.11
CA ILE A 258 11.04 9.07 -27.78
C ILE A 258 11.23 7.96 -26.75
N ALA A 259 10.72 6.75 -27.00
CA ALA A 259 11.04 5.58 -26.19
C ALA A 259 12.12 4.73 -26.85
N VAL A 260 13.05 4.20 -26.05
CA VAL A 260 14.16 3.33 -26.47
C VAL A 260 14.15 2.05 -25.65
N VAL A 261 13.79 0.93 -26.27
CA VAL A 261 13.68 -0.38 -25.63
C VAL A 261 14.89 -1.26 -26.00
N ALA A 262 15.77 -1.49 -25.03
CA ALA A 262 17.07 -2.12 -25.22
C ALA A 262 17.41 -3.10 -24.08
N HIS A 263 18.70 -3.27 -23.78
CA HIS A 263 19.23 -4.31 -22.89
C HIS A 263 20.13 -3.75 -21.80
N LYS A 264 20.39 -4.55 -20.77
CA LYS A 264 21.20 -4.13 -19.62
C LYS A 264 22.62 -3.75 -20.03
N GLY A 265 23.28 -4.58 -20.85
CA GLY A 265 24.65 -4.32 -21.29
C GLY A 265 24.71 -3.08 -22.16
N TYR A 266 23.84 -2.98 -23.17
CA TYR A 266 23.72 -1.80 -24.02
C TYR A 266 23.47 -0.49 -23.24
N LEU A 267 22.45 -0.45 -22.37
CA LEU A 267 22.08 0.76 -21.63
C LEU A 267 23.19 1.19 -20.65
N ARG A 268 23.95 0.24 -20.11
CA ARG A 268 25.14 0.53 -19.30
C ARG A 268 26.19 1.28 -20.11
N GLU A 269 26.52 0.81 -21.31
CA GLU A 269 27.54 1.46 -22.13
C GLU A 269 27.02 2.78 -22.74
N LEU A 270 25.73 2.90 -23.05
CA LEU A 270 25.08 4.18 -23.39
C LEU A 270 25.27 5.22 -22.30
N TYR A 271 25.13 4.81 -21.04
CA TYR A 271 25.34 5.69 -19.90
C TYR A 271 26.79 6.20 -19.82
N LYS A 272 27.78 5.34 -20.06
CA LYS A 272 29.19 5.75 -20.12
C LYS A 272 29.48 6.70 -21.28
N ALA A 273 28.98 6.37 -22.48
CA ALA A 273 29.11 7.23 -23.66
C ALA A 273 28.50 8.61 -23.43
N THR A 274 27.39 8.69 -22.69
CA THR A 274 26.70 9.92 -22.30
C THR A 274 27.53 10.75 -21.31
N LEU A 275 28.11 10.11 -20.29
CA LEU A 275 28.98 10.78 -19.32
C LEU A 275 30.25 11.36 -19.98
N ALA A 276 30.80 10.66 -20.97
CA ALA A 276 31.96 11.11 -21.74
C ALA A 276 31.67 12.37 -22.59
N GLN A 277 30.40 12.67 -22.86
CA GLN A 277 29.97 13.79 -23.71
C GLN A 277 29.48 15.01 -22.93
N LEU A 278 29.41 14.98 -21.59
CA LEU A 278 28.98 16.14 -20.80
C LEU A 278 29.96 17.32 -21.02
N PRO A 279 29.46 18.54 -21.31
CA PRO A 279 30.32 19.69 -21.62
C PRO A 279 31.15 20.09 -20.38
N VAL A 280 32.43 19.72 -20.39
CA VAL A 280 33.44 20.23 -19.46
C VAL A 280 33.89 21.60 -19.95
N GLY A 281 33.06 22.62 -19.70
CA GLY A 281 33.36 23.97 -20.13
C GLY A 281 32.68 25.03 -19.25
N ARG A 282 33.50 25.80 -18.53
CA ARG A 282 33.18 27.02 -17.74
C ARG A 282 32.79 26.89 -16.26
N CYS A 283 33.06 25.79 -15.58
CA CYS A 283 33.08 25.80 -14.11
C CYS A 283 34.53 25.73 -13.60
N SER A 284 34.98 26.81 -12.95
CA SER A 284 36.24 26.88 -12.21
C SER A 284 36.26 25.82 -11.10
N GLY A 285 36.80 24.64 -11.41
CA GLY A 285 36.80 23.46 -10.55
C GLY A 285 36.83 22.11 -11.30
N ALA A 286 36.69 22.12 -12.63
CA ALA A 286 36.57 20.94 -13.48
C ALA A 286 37.66 19.84 -13.36
N PRO A 287 38.97 20.12 -13.14
CA PRO A 287 39.96 19.04 -13.00
C PRO A 287 39.71 18.16 -11.77
N ALA A 288 39.16 18.76 -10.70
CA ALA A 288 38.82 18.05 -9.48
C ALA A 288 37.54 17.22 -9.62
N LEU A 289 36.56 17.69 -10.39
CA LEU A 289 35.31 16.95 -10.63
C LEU A 289 35.55 15.73 -11.53
N GLN A 290 36.35 15.90 -12.60
CA GLN A 290 36.67 14.78 -13.49
C GLN A 290 37.60 13.75 -12.81
N ARG A 291 38.56 14.20 -11.98
CA ARG A 291 39.31 13.29 -11.10
C ARG A 291 38.41 12.60 -10.08
N ALA A 292 37.53 13.33 -9.39
CA ALA A 292 36.65 12.76 -8.38
C ALA A 292 35.66 11.73 -8.97
N VAL A 293 35.11 11.96 -10.16
CA VAL A 293 34.27 10.96 -10.85
C VAL A 293 35.11 9.77 -11.30
N THR A 294 36.33 10.00 -11.80
CA THR A 294 37.24 8.92 -12.23
C THR A 294 37.79 8.11 -11.05
N GLU A 295 38.04 8.72 -9.89
CA GLU A 295 38.50 8.08 -8.64
C GLU A 295 37.35 7.38 -7.91
N ALA A 296 36.15 7.97 -7.89
CA ALA A 296 34.96 7.31 -7.33
C ALA A 296 34.53 6.06 -8.13
N LEU A 297 34.90 5.98 -9.41
CA LEU A 297 34.76 4.78 -10.23
C LEU A 297 35.89 3.75 -10.02
N LYS A 298 36.98 4.12 -9.32
CA LYS A 298 38.16 3.26 -9.05
C LYS A 298 38.20 2.67 -7.64
N ASP A 299 37.62 3.31 -6.63
CA ASP A 299 37.69 2.86 -5.22
C ASP A 299 36.47 2.05 -4.74
N ASP A 300 36.73 0.88 -4.14
CA ASP A 300 35.70 -0.13 -3.80
C ASP A 300 34.70 0.32 -2.71
N VAL A 301 35.07 1.26 -1.83
CA VAL A 301 34.24 1.70 -0.68
C VAL A 301 33.41 2.96 -1.00
N GLY A 302 33.96 3.91 -1.76
CA GLY A 302 33.20 5.03 -2.34
C GLY A 302 32.25 4.59 -3.46
N SER A 303 32.50 3.40 -4.01
CA SER A 303 31.66 2.79 -5.04
C SER A 303 30.23 2.52 -4.57
N ASN A 304 29.91 2.30 -3.29
CA ASN A 304 28.56 1.82 -2.93
C ASN A 304 27.46 2.89 -2.93
N ALA A 305 27.77 4.15 -2.59
CA ALA A 305 26.78 5.24 -2.63
C ALA A 305 26.60 5.80 -4.05
N LEU A 306 27.69 5.88 -4.82
CA LEU A 306 27.64 6.23 -6.24
C LEU A 306 27.11 5.06 -7.09
N LYS A 307 27.42 3.80 -6.78
CA LYS A 307 26.77 2.61 -7.36
C LYS A 307 25.29 2.62 -7.03
N LEU A 308 24.82 2.98 -5.84
CA LEU A 308 23.37 2.94 -5.59
C LEU A 308 22.57 3.95 -6.44
N GLN A 309 23.14 5.12 -6.75
CA GLN A 309 22.49 6.14 -7.57
C GLN A 309 22.84 6.08 -9.06
N LEU A 310 23.96 5.44 -9.42
CA LEU A 310 24.46 5.29 -10.79
C LEU A 310 24.58 3.81 -11.24
N ASP A 311 24.03 2.84 -10.48
CA ASP A 311 24.08 1.43 -10.86
C ASP A 311 23.32 1.28 -12.18
N PRO A 312 23.97 0.75 -13.23
CA PRO A 312 23.31 0.38 -14.49
C PRO A 312 22.49 -0.91 -14.33
N ILE A 313 22.04 -1.26 -13.12
CA ILE A 313 21.07 -2.33 -12.92
C ILE A 313 19.70 -1.75 -13.22
N PHE A 314 19.44 -1.47 -14.49
CA PHE A 314 18.06 -1.44 -14.97
C PHE A 314 17.43 -2.78 -14.57
N GLY A 315 16.39 -2.76 -13.76
CA GLY A 315 15.50 -3.87 -13.48
C GLY A 315 14.78 -4.33 -14.73
N ASN A 316 14.15 -5.50 -14.66
CA ASN A 316 13.38 -6.02 -15.78
C ASN A 316 12.17 -5.11 -16.04
N ALA A 317 11.99 -4.66 -17.29
CA ALA A 317 10.97 -3.67 -17.66
C ALA A 317 11.11 -2.29 -16.98
N GLU A 318 12.27 -1.97 -16.38
CA GLU A 318 12.48 -0.64 -15.77
C GLU A 318 12.53 0.46 -16.84
N VAL A 319 11.80 1.55 -16.58
CA VAL A 319 11.75 2.76 -17.40
C VAL A 319 12.46 3.91 -16.68
N ARG A 320 13.39 4.57 -17.35
CA ARG A 320 14.04 5.80 -16.88
C ARG A 320 13.80 6.94 -17.84
N VAL A 321 13.74 8.18 -17.33
CA VAL A 321 13.54 9.37 -18.16
C VAL A 321 14.86 10.13 -18.31
N LEU A 322 15.27 10.31 -19.56
CA LEU A 322 16.45 11.07 -19.95
C LEU A 322 16.00 12.32 -20.70
N GLN A 323 16.39 13.50 -20.24
CA GLN A 323 16.20 14.75 -20.94
C GLN A 323 17.49 15.15 -21.65
N VAL A 324 17.42 15.36 -22.96
CA VAL A 324 18.57 15.69 -23.82
C VAL A 324 18.30 17.04 -24.47
N ALA A 325 19.26 17.96 -24.43
CA ALA A 325 19.18 19.26 -25.08
C ALA A 325 20.32 19.40 -26.12
N PHE A 326 19.93 19.55 -27.38
CA PHE A 326 20.85 19.72 -28.50
C PHE A 326 20.99 21.21 -28.86
N PRO A 327 22.20 21.79 -28.86
CA PRO A 327 22.41 23.17 -29.31
C PRO A 327 21.97 23.38 -30.77
N ARG A 328 21.23 24.46 -31.05
CA ARG A 328 20.87 24.87 -32.42
C ARG A 328 22.04 25.61 -33.07
N GLY A 329 22.42 25.22 -34.30
CA GLY A 329 23.36 25.96 -35.13
C GLY A 329 24.77 25.36 -35.27
N ASP A 330 25.18 24.39 -34.44
CA ASP A 330 26.46 23.68 -34.58
C ASP A 330 26.34 22.19 -34.20
N PRO A 331 26.30 21.28 -35.19
CA PRO A 331 26.21 19.84 -34.96
C PRO A 331 27.52 19.22 -34.42
N SER A 332 28.61 19.97 -34.28
CA SER A 332 29.82 19.47 -33.60
C SER A 332 29.76 19.59 -32.07
N GLN A 333 28.81 20.39 -31.54
CA GLN A 333 28.67 20.55 -30.09
C GLN A 333 28.01 19.33 -29.42
N PRO A 334 28.50 18.91 -28.24
CA PRO A 334 27.90 17.83 -27.48
C PRO A 334 26.54 18.26 -26.87
N PRO A 335 25.58 17.34 -26.74
CA PRO A 335 24.31 17.63 -26.09
C PRO A 335 24.45 17.79 -24.58
N ALA A 336 23.63 18.65 -23.97
CA ALA A 336 23.46 18.68 -22.52
C ALA A 336 22.45 17.61 -22.10
N ILE A 337 22.77 16.79 -21.09
CA ILE A 337 21.98 15.61 -20.75
C ILE A 337 21.68 15.55 -19.25
N SER A 338 20.41 15.36 -18.89
CA SER A 338 19.93 15.16 -17.52
C SER A 338 19.18 13.82 -17.42
N LEU A 339 19.61 12.92 -16.53
CA LEU A 339 18.91 11.66 -16.25
C LEU A 339 18.11 11.77 -14.95
N LYS A 340 16.86 11.26 -14.95
CA LYS A 340 16.01 11.19 -13.76
C LYS A 340 15.39 9.79 -13.61
N LEU A 341 15.27 9.34 -12.37
CA LEU A 341 14.46 8.17 -12.03
C LEU A 341 12.98 8.54 -12.06
N LEU A 342 12.12 7.57 -12.38
CA LEU A 342 10.68 7.79 -12.48
C LEU A 342 10.07 8.29 -11.15
N GLY A 343 10.54 7.76 -10.01
CA GLY A 343 10.11 8.19 -8.67
C GLY A 343 10.51 9.64 -8.36
N ASP A 344 11.75 10.02 -8.65
CA ASP A 344 12.26 11.38 -8.40
C ASP A 344 11.66 12.42 -9.37
N ALA A 345 11.20 11.98 -10.55
CA ALA A 345 10.55 12.82 -11.54
C ALA A 345 9.13 13.27 -11.12
N VAL A 346 8.54 12.59 -10.13
CA VAL A 346 7.21 12.88 -9.56
C VAL A 346 7.29 13.87 -8.38
N GLU A 347 8.43 13.98 -7.69
CA GLU A 347 8.56 14.74 -6.44
C GLU A 347 8.94 16.23 -6.58
N HIS A 348 9.17 16.72 -7.79
CA HIS A 348 9.51 18.14 -8.03
C HIS A 348 8.59 18.82 -9.05
N PRO A 349 7.45 19.39 -8.62
CA PRO A 349 6.79 20.43 -9.41
C PRO A 349 7.68 21.68 -9.41
N PRO A 350 7.96 22.34 -10.55
CA PRO A 350 8.36 23.73 -10.48
C PRO A 350 7.17 24.50 -9.92
N MET A 351 7.30 24.95 -8.66
CA MET A 351 6.44 25.96 -8.08
C MET A 351 6.43 27.19 -8.98
N MET A 352 5.28 27.56 -9.52
CA MET A 352 4.85 28.95 -9.57
C MET A 352 3.32 29.01 -9.55
N SER A 353 2.79 29.43 -8.41
CA SER A 353 1.43 29.95 -8.30
C SER A 353 1.39 31.37 -8.88
N VAL A 354 0.62 31.58 -9.94
CA VAL A 354 0.01 32.89 -10.23
C VAL A 354 -1.39 32.62 -10.77
N ARG A 355 -2.42 33.00 -10.00
CA ARG A 355 -3.78 33.20 -10.55
C ARG A 355 -3.75 34.39 -11.49
N LEU A 356 -4.39 34.31 -12.66
CA LEU A 356 -5.13 35.43 -13.26
C LEU A 356 -6.10 34.93 -14.36
N ARG A 357 -7.40 35.15 -14.08
CA ARG A 357 -8.57 35.41 -14.95
C ARG A 357 -8.88 34.55 -16.19
N ASP A 358 -10.07 33.94 -16.08
CA ASP A 358 -11.16 33.69 -17.04
C ASP A 358 -11.02 34.20 -18.49
N ARG A 359 -11.23 33.28 -19.45
CA ARG A 359 -11.98 33.48 -20.71
C ARG A 359 -12.11 32.17 -21.49
N THR A 360 -13.32 31.61 -21.48
CA THR A 360 -13.99 30.90 -22.60
C THR A 360 -13.12 30.26 -23.70
N LYS A 361 -13.07 28.93 -23.77
CA LYS A 361 -13.15 28.15 -25.03
C LYS A 361 -13.34 26.65 -24.75
N SER A 362 -14.23 26.05 -25.53
CA SER A 362 -14.76 24.69 -25.46
C SER A 362 -13.70 23.59 -25.37
N ALA A 363 -13.88 22.67 -24.41
CA ALA A 363 -13.12 21.42 -24.33
C ALA A 363 -13.48 20.49 -25.50
N LYS A 364 -12.50 20.19 -26.37
CA LYS A 364 -12.56 19.01 -27.25
C LYS A 364 -12.14 17.79 -26.43
N HIS A 365 -12.90 16.71 -26.61
CA HIS A 365 -12.92 15.50 -25.78
C HIS A 365 -11.54 14.90 -25.53
N ALA A 366 -11.20 14.70 -24.25
CA ALA A 366 -10.20 13.74 -23.82
C ALA A 366 -10.75 12.31 -23.95
N PRO A 367 -9.93 11.30 -24.31
CA PRO A 367 -10.38 9.91 -24.33
C PRO A 367 -10.80 9.45 -22.93
N ALA A 368 -11.89 8.69 -22.85
CA ALA A 368 -12.50 8.28 -21.59
C ALA A 368 -11.53 7.45 -20.73
N PRO A 369 -11.49 7.67 -19.39
CA PRO A 369 -10.67 6.86 -18.49
C PRO A 369 -11.06 5.38 -18.57
N HIS A 370 -10.06 4.48 -18.54
CA HIS A 370 -10.30 3.03 -18.45
C HIS A 370 -11.24 2.74 -17.28
N ALA A 371 -12.33 2.03 -17.56
CA ALA A 371 -13.35 1.74 -16.57
C ALA A 371 -12.84 0.74 -15.53
N SER A 372 -13.17 0.99 -14.25
CA SER A 372 -12.99 0.03 -13.16
C SER A 372 -13.51 -1.35 -13.54
N LEU A 373 -12.68 -2.38 -13.34
CA LEU A 373 -13.06 -3.79 -13.48
C LEU A 373 -13.66 -4.35 -12.18
N THR A 374 -13.67 -3.57 -11.11
CA THR A 374 -14.27 -3.97 -9.83
C THR A 374 -15.73 -4.32 -10.02
N ARG A 375 -16.08 -5.54 -9.59
CA ARG A 375 -17.47 -6.00 -9.50
C ARG A 375 -17.80 -6.22 -8.04
N VAL A 376 -18.98 -5.74 -7.65
CA VAL A 376 -19.48 -5.79 -6.29
C VAL A 376 -20.89 -6.35 -6.32
N ALA A 377 -21.18 -7.27 -5.40
CA ALA A 377 -22.55 -7.67 -5.10
C ALA A 377 -22.76 -7.70 -3.59
N VAL A 378 -23.99 -7.42 -3.18
CA VAL A 378 -24.42 -7.54 -1.78
C VAL A 378 -25.59 -8.51 -1.73
N GLY A 379 -25.47 -9.53 -0.89
CA GLY A 379 -26.52 -10.48 -0.56
C GLY A 379 -26.91 -10.35 0.90
N CYS A 380 -28.20 -10.48 1.21
CA CYS A 380 -28.69 -10.41 2.57
C CYS A 380 -29.77 -11.47 2.79
N SER A 381 -29.83 -12.04 3.99
CA SER A 381 -30.86 -13.01 4.35
C SER A 381 -31.42 -12.78 5.75
N ALA A 382 -32.72 -12.99 5.86
CA ALA A 382 -33.47 -13.01 7.11
C ALA A 382 -33.87 -14.43 7.51
N ALA A 383 -33.38 -15.47 6.81
CA ALA A 383 -33.72 -16.85 7.13
C ALA A 383 -33.38 -17.18 8.60
N PRO A 384 -34.22 -17.96 9.29
CA PRO A 384 -34.01 -18.29 10.69
C PRO A 384 -32.81 -19.23 10.87
N ASP A 385 -32.67 -20.21 9.97
CA ASP A 385 -31.57 -21.17 9.96
C ASP A 385 -30.28 -20.53 9.45
N ALA A 386 -29.18 -20.78 10.16
CA ALA A 386 -27.88 -20.17 9.90
C ALA A 386 -27.28 -20.59 8.55
N ALA A 387 -27.38 -21.88 8.20
CA ALA A 387 -26.85 -22.39 6.94
C ALA A 387 -27.68 -21.88 5.75
N ALA A 388 -29.01 -21.93 5.86
CA ALA A 388 -29.92 -21.41 4.83
C ALA A 388 -29.73 -19.90 4.62
N ALA A 389 -29.56 -19.12 5.69
CA ALA A 389 -29.29 -17.69 5.60
C ALA A 389 -27.98 -17.40 4.85
N ALA A 390 -26.95 -18.18 5.14
CA ALA A 390 -25.65 -18.07 4.49
C ALA A 390 -25.71 -18.45 3.00
N GLU A 391 -26.35 -19.57 2.66
CA GLU A 391 -26.50 -20.05 1.28
C GLU A 391 -27.34 -19.09 0.42
N ASP A 392 -28.41 -18.51 0.97
CA ASP A 392 -29.23 -17.49 0.32
C ASP A 392 -28.41 -16.22 0.02
N ALA A 393 -27.71 -15.68 1.02
CA ALA A 393 -26.86 -14.51 0.82
C ALA A 393 -25.73 -14.77 -0.18
N TRP A 394 -25.10 -15.95 -0.13
CA TRP A 394 -24.08 -16.38 -1.08
C TRP A 394 -24.61 -16.48 -2.51
N TRP A 395 -25.79 -17.08 -2.68
CA TRP A 395 -26.44 -17.19 -3.97
C TRP A 395 -26.73 -15.81 -4.56
N GLN A 396 -27.26 -14.88 -3.76
CA GLN A 396 -27.51 -13.49 -4.19
C GLN A 396 -26.22 -12.78 -4.63
N VAL A 397 -25.13 -12.96 -3.87
CA VAL A 397 -23.81 -12.43 -4.23
C VAL A 397 -23.32 -13.00 -5.56
N CYS A 398 -23.36 -14.33 -5.73
CA CYS A 398 -22.94 -14.97 -6.97
C CYS A 398 -23.78 -14.48 -8.16
N GLN A 399 -25.10 -14.35 -8.00
CA GLN A 399 -25.97 -13.80 -9.04
C GLN A 399 -25.59 -12.37 -9.42
N GLY A 400 -25.34 -11.50 -8.43
CA GLY A 400 -24.87 -10.13 -8.68
C GLY A 400 -23.49 -10.09 -9.36
N LEU A 401 -22.68 -11.13 -9.19
CA LEU A 401 -21.39 -11.33 -9.85
C LEU A 401 -21.50 -12.18 -11.14
N GLY A 402 -22.69 -12.33 -11.72
CA GLY A 402 -22.90 -13.03 -13.00
C GLY A 402 -22.67 -14.54 -12.91
N GLY A 403 -22.98 -15.16 -11.77
CA GLY A 403 -22.89 -16.60 -11.51
C GLY A 403 -21.55 -17.09 -10.96
N ALA A 404 -20.54 -16.21 -10.89
CA ALA A 404 -19.20 -16.51 -10.37
C ALA A 404 -19.09 -16.29 -8.85
N ALA A 405 -18.18 -17.01 -8.19
CA ALA A 405 -17.87 -16.77 -6.78
C ALA A 405 -17.03 -15.49 -6.60
N PRO A 406 -17.18 -14.79 -5.46
CA PRO A 406 -16.31 -13.67 -5.11
C PRO A 406 -14.86 -14.13 -4.86
N GLU A 407 -13.89 -13.24 -5.13
CA GLU A 407 -12.49 -13.44 -4.71
C GLU A 407 -12.34 -13.13 -3.20
N LEU A 408 -13.07 -12.10 -2.74
CA LEU A 408 -13.20 -11.72 -1.34
C LEU A 408 -14.68 -11.61 -0.97
N ALA A 409 -15.05 -12.25 0.13
CA ALA A 409 -16.35 -12.09 0.76
C ALA A 409 -16.19 -11.48 2.16
N LEU A 410 -17.02 -10.47 2.47
CA LEU A 410 -17.10 -9.84 3.79
C LEU A 410 -18.46 -10.17 4.42
N LEU A 411 -18.44 -10.84 5.57
CA LEU A 411 -19.63 -11.30 6.28
C LEU A 411 -19.90 -10.47 7.53
N PHE A 412 -21.14 -10.03 7.70
CA PHE A 412 -21.63 -9.40 8.92
C PHE A 412 -22.98 -10.00 9.28
N CYS A 413 -23.19 -10.40 10.54
CA CYS A 413 -24.47 -10.96 10.95
C CYS A 413 -24.77 -10.77 12.43
N SER A 414 -26.05 -10.90 12.80
CA SER A 414 -26.51 -10.93 14.18
C SER A 414 -25.79 -12.03 14.97
N SER A 415 -25.49 -11.79 16.25
CA SER A 415 -24.62 -12.69 17.03
C SER A 415 -25.31 -13.97 17.50
N ASP A 416 -26.64 -14.01 17.41
CA ASP A 416 -27.47 -15.20 17.61
C ASP A 416 -27.38 -16.22 16.45
N ILE A 417 -26.76 -15.85 15.32
CA ILE A 417 -26.50 -16.79 14.22
C ILE A 417 -25.28 -17.67 14.57
N ASP A 418 -25.44 -18.98 14.41
CA ASP A 418 -24.33 -19.94 14.57
C ASP A 418 -23.28 -19.75 13.47
N GLY A 419 -22.18 -19.08 13.82
CA GLY A 419 -21.06 -18.83 12.92
C GLY A 419 -20.44 -20.12 12.36
N LYS A 420 -20.44 -21.25 13.09
CA LYS A 420 -19.88 -22.51 12.58
C LYS A 420 -20.73 -23.08 11.46
N ALA A 421 -22.06 -23.02 11.61
CA ALA A 421 -22.99 -23.41 10.57
C ALA A 421 -22.84 -22.52 9.32
N VAL A 422 -22.69 -21.20 9.51
CA VAL A 422 -22.41 -20.25 8.42
C VAL A 422 -21.10 -20.57 7.72
N ALA A 423 -20.00 -20.74 8.46
CA ALA A 423 -18.69 -21.04 7.91
C ALA A 423 -18.71 -22.33 7.07
N ALA A 424 -19.31 -23.40 7.60
CA ALA A 424 -19.42 -24.67 6.91
C ALA A 424 -20.27 -24.57 5.63
N ALA A 425 -21.38 -23.83 5.66
CA ALA A 425 -22.25 -23.64 4.51
C ALA A 425 -21.56 -22.84 3.40
N LEU A 426 -20.94 -21.71 3.75
CA LEU A 426 -20.24 -20.87 2.78
C LEU A 426 -18.97 -21.53 2.23
N GLN A 427 -18.26 -22.33 3.05
CA GLN A 427 -17.10 -23.08 2.58
C GLN A 427 -17.52 -24.10 1.49
N ARG A 428 -18.57 -24.90 1.73
CA ARG A 428 -19.11 -25.82 0.71
C ARG A 428 -19.54 -25.07 -0.55
N ALA A 429 -20.20 -23.93 -0.39
CA ALA A 429 -20.66 -23.12 -1.51
C ALA A 429 -19.51 -22.51 -2.34
N SER A 430 -18.39 -22.15 -1.67
CA SER A 430 -17.15 -21.72 -2.31
C SER A 430 -16.45 -22.86 -3.04
N GLU A 431 -16.32 -24.04 -2.41
CA GLU A 431 -15.72 -25.24 -3.00
C GLU A 431 -16.46 -25.68 -4.27
N ALA A 432 -17.80 -25.65 -4.25
CA ALA A 432 -18.63 -25.92 -5.43
C ALA A 432 -18.40 -24.94 -6.60
N LYS A 433 -17.72 -23.82 -6.35
CA LYS A 433 -17.35 -22.78 -7.32
C LYS A 433 -15.82 -22.65 -7.50
N GLY A 434 -15.05 -23.64 -7.07
CA GLY A 434 -13.59 -23.72 -7.27
C GLY A 434 -12.73 -23.37 -6.06
N GLY A 435 -13.31 -23.02 -4.91
CA GLY A 435 -12.60 -22.92 -3.63
C GLY A 435 -11.63 -21.74 -3.46
N MET A 436 -11.68 -20.75 -4.35
CA MET A 436 -10.70 -19.64 -4.37
C MET A 436 -11.12 -18.40 -3.57
N THR A 437 -12.17 -18.49 -2.77
CA THR A 437 -12.70 -17.34 -2.00
C THR A 437 -11.95 -17.16 -0.70
N THR A 438 -11.52 -15.93 -0.41
CA THR A 438 -11.18 -15.51 0.95
C THR A 438 -12.43 -14.96 1.62
N LEU A 439 -12.82 -15.50 2.78
CA LEU A 439 -13.96 -15.02 3.57
C LEU A 439 -13.45 -14.48 4.89
N VAL A 440 -13.83 -13.24 5.22
CA VAL A 440 -13.70 -12.75 6.59
C VAL A 440 -15.02 -12.20 7.07
N GLY A 441 -15.24 -12.24 8.38
CA GLY A 441 -16.45 -11.66 8.93
C GLY A 441 -16.43 -11.52 10.43
N GLN A 442 -17.49 -10.89 10.92
CA GLN A 442 -17.74 -10.74 12.34
C GLN A 442 -19.22 -10.54 12.63
N THR A 443 -19.57 -10.67 13.89
CA THR A 443 -20.92 -10.32 14.34
C THR A 443 -21.14 -8.81 14.36
N SER A 444 -22.40 -8.43 14.10
CA SER A 444 -22.94 -7.08 13.99
C SER A 444 -24.26 -7.03 14.75
N GLN A 445 -24.39 -6.12 15.71
CA GLN A 445 -25.54 -6.06 16.60
C GLN A 445 -26.84 -5.87 15.79
N GLY A 446 -27.79 -6.81 15.94
CA GLY A 446 -29.08 -6.70 15.28
C GLY A 446 -29.04 -6.89 13.76
N GLY A 447 -27.93 -7.40 13.21
CA GLY A 447 -27.81 -7.75 11.80
C GLY A 447 -27.22 -6.63 10.94
N VAL A 448 -27.77 -6.45 9.74
CA VAL A 448 -27.26 -5.54 8.69
C VAL A 448 -28.40 -4.81 8.01
N LEU A 449 -28.09 -3.71 7.31
CA LEU A 449 -29.00 -3.02 6.41
C LEU A 449 -28.41 -2.93 5.00
N SER A 450 -29.25 -3.11 3.98
CA SER A 450 -28.89 -2.90 2.57
C SER A 450 -30.04 -2.23 1.82
N LYS A 451 -29.90 -2.05 0.50
CA LYS A 451 -31.01 -1.62 -0.39
C LYS A 451 -32.27 -2.50 -0.27
N ARG A 452 -32.13 -3.73 0.24
CA ARG A 452 -33.24 -4.67 0.45
C ARG A 452 -33.91 -4.53 1.82
N GLY A 453 -33.45 -3.60 2.66
CA GLY A 453 -33.90 -3.44 4.04
C GLY A 453 -33.00 -4.15 5.05
N GLY A 454 -33.50 -4.29 6.28
CA GLY A 454 -32.81 -4.98 7.36
C GLY A 454 -32.83 -6.50 7.23
N ALA A 455 -31.73 -7.14 7.59
CA ALA A 455 -31.55 -8.59 7.53
C ALA A 455 -30.65 -9.07 8.68
N ARG A 456 -30.72 -10.38 9.02
CA ARG A 456 -29.88 -10.95 10.09
C ARG A 456 -28.47 -11.24 9.63
N LEU A 457 -28.27 -11.53 8.33
CA LEU A 457 -26.98 -11.83 7.73
C LEU A 457 -26.79 -11.01 6.45
N GLY A 458 -25.61 -10.42 6.27
CA GLY A 458 -25.18 -9.72 5.07
C GLY A 458 -23.83 -10.21 4.58
N LEU A 459 -23.70 -10.33 3.27
CA LEU A 459 -22.48 -10.71 2.59
C LEU A 459 -22.17 -9.69 1.48
N VAL A 460 -20.94 -9.19 1.46
CA VAL A 460 -20.40 -8.38 0.35
C VAL A 460 -19.42 -9.24 -0.43
N GLY A 461 -19.68 -9.46 -1.72
CA GLY A 461 -18.75 -10.13 -2.63
C GLY A 461 -18.03 -9.14 -3.52
N LEU A 462 -16.71 -9.31 -3.62
CA LEU A 462 -15.81 -8.50 -4.44
C LEU A 462 -15.09 -9.39 -5.46
N GLN A 463 -15.02 -8.92 -6.71
CA GLN A 463 -14.14 -9.45 -7.74
C GLN A 463 -13.32 -8.33 -8.35
N HIS A 464 -12.05 -8.60 -8.62
CA HIS A 464 -11.12 -7.72 -9.31
C HIS A 464 -10.87 -6.38 -8.60
N ALA A 465 -11.35 -6.21 -7.36
CA ALA A 465 -11.10 -5.01 -6.56
C ALA A 465 -9.65 -4.88 -6.10
N ALA A 466 -8.99 -6.01 -5.88
CA ALA A 466 -7.60 -6.08 -5.49
C ALA A 466 -6.84 -7.02 -6.44
N TRP A 467 -5.58 -6.71 -6.70
CA TRP A 467 -4.68 -7.65 -7.37
C TRP A 467 -4.04 -8.63 -6.40
N LEU A 468 -4.04 -8.29 -5.11
CA LEU A 468 -3.59 -9.13 -4.03
C LEU A 468 -4.50 -8.96 -2.81
N ILE A 469 -4.98 -10.08 -2.28
CA ILE A 469 -5.79 -10.15 -1.06
C ILE A 469 -5.00 -11.00 -0.06
N THR A 470 -4.83 -10.47 1.14
CA THR A 470 -4.15 -11.17 2.24
C THR A 470 -5.07 -11.21 3.44
N ALA A 471 -5.03 -12.30 4.19
CA ALA A 471 -5.82 -12.44 5.40
C ALA A 471 -4.98 -13.04 6.52
N ALA A 472 -5.21 -12.56 7.75
CA ALA A 472 -4.56 -13.08 8.93
C ALA A 472 -5.54 -13.08 10.11
N GLU A 473 -5.39 -14.08 10.97
CA GLU A 473 -6.10 -14.18 12.23
C GLU A 473 -5.07 -14.41 13.34
N TYR A 474 -5.30 -13.80 14.51
CA TYR A 474 -4.54 -14.10 15.70
C TYR A 474 -5.40 -14.06 16.97
N PRO A 475 -5.28 -15.01 17.91
CA PRO A 475 -6.06 -15.01 19.13
C PRO A 475 -5.65 -13.90 20.10
N ILE A 476 -6.64 -13.38 20.83
CA ILE A 476 -6.50 -12.43 21.94
C ILE A 476 -6.89 -13.17 23.21
N ILE A 477 -5.89 -13.63 23.96
CA ILE A 477 -6.13 -14.37 25.22
C ILE A 477 -6.54 -13.41 26.35
N GLY A 478 -6.13 -12.13 26.26
CA GLY A 478 -6.47 -11.05 27.19
C GLY A 478 -6.02 -9.68 26.67
N ALA A 479 -6.41 -8.61 27.36
CA ALA A 479 -6.13 -7.23 26.95
C ALA A 479 -4.63 -6.95 26.86
N GLU A 480 -3.83 -7.55 27.75
CA GLU A 480 -2.38 -7.47 27.79
C GLU A 480 -1.71 -8.11 26.55
N HIS A 481 -2.39 -9.05 25.91
CA HIS A 481 -1.90 -9.72 24.69
C HIS A 481 -2.37 -9.03 23.40
N ALA A 482 -3.32 -8.10 23.47
CA ALA A 482 -3.92 -7.46 22.30
C ALA A 482 -2.88 -6.75 21.41
N GLU A 483 -1.85 -6.11 22.00
CA GLU A 483 -0.76 -5.50 21.23
C GLU A 483 0.08 -6.53 20.48
N ALA A 484 0.39 -7.65 21.13
CA ALA A 484 1.12 -8.75 20.51
C ALA A 484 0.30 -9.39 19.39
N ALA A 485 -1.01 -9.57 19.61
CA ALA A 485 -1.93 -10.10 18.61
C ALA A 485 -2.02 -9.20 17.37
N GLY A 486 -2.20 -7.89 17.55
CA GLY A 486 -2.21 -6.93 16.44
C GLY A 486 -0.89 -6.93 15.65
N LYS A 487 0.25 -7.00 16.36
CA LYS A 487 1.57 -7.10 15.73
C LYS A 487 1.72 -8.41 14.95
N ALA A 488 1.30 -9.53 15.52
CA ALA A 488 1.43 -10.86 14.92
C ALA A 488 0.56 -10.98 13.67
N ALA A 489 -0.71 -10.55 13.73
CA ALA A 489 -1.62 -10.53 12.59
C ALA A 489 -1.10 -9.65 11.44
N ALA A 490 -0.63 -8.43 11.75
CA ALA A 490 -0.04 -7.54 10.74
C ALA A 490 1.25 -8.12 10.11
N THR A 491 2.08 -8.80 10.91
CA THR A 491 3.30 -9.46 10.42
C THR A 491 2.96 -10.64 9.50
N ALA A 492 1.97 -11.45 9.89
CA ALA A 492 1.49 -12.57 9.08
C ALA A 492 0.88 -12.08 7.76
N LEU A 493 0.17 -10.95 7.78
CA LEU A 493 -0.39 -10.31 6.58
C LEU A 493 0.72 -9.88 5.61
N LEU A 494 1.79 -9.22 6.09
CA LEU A 494 2.94 -8.88 5.24
C LEU A 494 3.70 -10.12 4.74
N ALA A 495 3.85 -11.14 5.57
CA ALA A 495 4.49 -12.38 5.17
C ALA A 495 3.69 -13.10 4.07
N ASP A 496 2.36 -13.11 4.19
CA ASP A 496 1.47 -13.63 3.16
C ASP A 496 1.51 -12.79 1.88
N ALA A 497 1.54 -11.45 2.00
CA ALA A 497 1.71 -10.55 0.86
C ALA A 497 3.03 -10.81 0.13
N ALA A 498 4.13 -10.95 0.87
CA ALA A 498 5.44 -11.29 0.32
C ALA A 498 5.43 -12.67 -0.36
N ARG A 499 4.78 -13.67 0.26
CA ARG A 499 4.66 -15.02 -0.32
C ARG A 499 3.89 -14.99 -1.64
N GLN A 500 2.67 -14.43 -1.62
CA GLN A 500 1.78 -14.40 -2.79
C GLN A 500 2.33 -13.52 -3.92
N SER A 501 3.01 -12.42 -3.59
CA SER A 501 3.64 -11.53 -4.58
C SER A 501 5.05 -11.97 -5.02
N ALA A 502 5.57 -13.08 -4.48
CA ALA A 502 6.95 -13.52 -4.64
C ALA A 502 7.99 -12.43 -4.30
N GLY A 503 7.75 -11.72 -3.18
CA GLY A 503 8.61 -10.70 -2.59
C GLY A 503 8.50 -9.30 -3.21
N ARG A 504 7.52 -9.06 -4.09
CA ARG A 504 7.36 -7.76 -4.79
C ARG A 504 6.63 -6.72 -3.93
N VAL A 505 5.77 -7.16 -3.01
CA VAL A 505 5.08 -6.27 -2.08
C VAL A 505 5.91 -6.12 -0.82
N THR A 506 6.38 -4.90 -0.58
CA THR A 506 7.09 -4.51 0.64
C THR A 506 6.41 -3.35 1.37
N SER A 507 5.32 -2.80 0.80
CA SER A 507 4.51 -1.75 1.40
C SER A 507 3.29 -2.33 2.14
N PRO A 508 2.70 -1.57 3.08
CA PRO A 508 1.38 -1.90 3.63
C PRO A 508 0.29 -1.97 2.55
N PRO A 509 -0.84 -2.65 2.81
CA PRO A 509 -2.00 -2.63 1.92
C PRO A 509 -2.62 -1.23 1.81
N ASP A 510 -3.30 -0.96 0.71
CA ASP A 510 -4.04 0.29 0.47
C ASP A 510 -5.22 0.44 1.45
N LEU A 511 -5.83 -0.69 1.82
CA LEU A 511 -6.86 -0.81 2.84
C LEU A 511 -6.61 -2.01 3.74
N LEU A 512 -6.61 -1.78 5.05
CA LEU A 512 -6.67 -2.81 6.08
C LEU A 512 -8.08 -2.85 6.67
N LEU A 513 -8.83 -3.91 6.36
CA LEU A 513 -10.07 -4.24 7.05
C LEU A 513 -9.74 -4.94 8.37
N LEU A 514 -10.22 -4.37 9.48
CA LEU A 514 -9.94 -4.87 10.83
C LEU A 514 -11.23 -5.31 11.53
N MET A 515 -11.27 -6.57 11.94
CA MET A 515 -12.37 -7.18 12.69
C MET A 515 -11.78 -7.74 13.98
N SER A 516 -12.01 -7.08 15.11
CA SER A 516 -11.38 -7.45 16.39
C SER A 516 -12.43 -7.93 17.38
N ALA A 517 -12.06 -8.84 18.26
CA ALA A 517 -12.80 -9.02 19.49
C ALA A 517 -12.78 -7.71 20.29
N PRO A 518 -13.89 -7.36 20.97
CA PRO A 518 -13.87 -6.30 21.96
C PRO A 518 -12.94 -6.75 23.07
N VAL A 519 -11.91 -5.95 23.37
CA VAL A 519 -10.87 -6.08 24.42
C VAL A 519 -9.52 -5.63 23.86
N GLY A 520 -9.08 -4.44 24.29
CA GLY A 520 -7.75 -3.92 23.99
C GLY A 520 -7.56 -3.43 22.56
N GLU A 521 -8.62 -2.91 21.93
CA GLU A 521 -8.62 -2.36 20.57
C GLU A 521 -7.48 -1.35 20.33
N GLU A 522 -7.23 -0.47 21.31
CA GLU A 522 -6.15 0.50 21.27
C GLU A 522 -4.76 -0.15 21.22
N PHE A 523 -4.62 -1.33 21.83
CA PHE A 523 -3.40 -2.11 21.86
C PHE A 523 -3.25 -2.90 20.55
N VAL A 524 -4.33 -3.50 20.03
CA VAL A 524 -4.33 -4.12 18.69
C VAL A 524 -3.83 -3.12 17.65
N LEU A 525 -4.42 -1.91 17.61
CA LEU A 525 -4.01 -0.86 16.67
C LEU A 525 -2.56 -0.43 16.85
N ARG A 526 -2.07 -0.36 18.09
CA ARG A 526 -0.65 -0.07 18.35
C ARG A 526 0.26 -1.17 17.80
N GLY A 527 -0.13 -2.43 17.94
CA GLY A 527 0.56 -3.58 17.36
C GLY A 527 0.62 -3.51 15.84
N VAL A 528 -0.51 -3.16 15.20
CA VAL A 528 -0.61 -2.92 13.74
C VAL A 528 0.32 -1.79 13.32
N GLN A 529 0.28 -0.64 13.99
CA GLN A 529 1.09 0.54 13.68
C GLN A 529 2.59 0.28 13.80
N LYS A 530 3.02 -0.61 14.70
CA LYS A 530 4.43 -1.02 14.82
C LYS A 530 4.95 -1.79 13.60
N VAL A 531 4.06 -2.38 12.80
CA VAL A 531 4.42 -3.20 11.63
C VAL A 531 4.13 -2.46 10.32
N LEU A 532 2.93 -1.91 10.19
CA LEU A 532 2.44 -1.28 8.96
C LEU A 532 2.64 0.25 8.94
N GLY A 533 3.12 0.82 10.04
CA GLY A 533 3.26 2.27 10.21
C GLY A 533 1.94 2.98 10.51
N ASN A 534 2.03 4.29 10.71
CA ASN A 534 0.87 5.12 11.07
C ASN A 534 0.00 5.50 9.87
N GLY A 535 0.52 5.33 8.65
CA GLY A 535 -0.14 5.77 7.41
C GLY A 535 -1.02 4.71 6.74
N VAL A 536 -1.04 3.47 7.22
CA VAL A 536 -1.93 2.43 6.69
C VAL A 536 -3.40 2.85 6.91
N THR A 537 -4.21 2.80 5.86
CA THR A 537 -5.64 3.09 5.95
C THR A 537 -6.33 1.93 6.66
N VAL A 538 -6.94 2.21 7.81
CA VAL A 538 -7.70 1.21 8.58
C VAL A 538 -9.19 1.54 8.50
N PHE A 539 -9.99 0.50 8.25
CA PHE A 539 -11.43 0.52 8.41
C PHE A 539 -11.86 -0.74 9.16
N GLY A 540 -12.64 -0.58 10.21
CA GLY A 540 -13.05 -1.70 11.03
C GLY A 540 -13.85 -1.29 12.25
N GLY A 541 -14.14 -2.28 13.06
CA GLY A 541 -14.84 -2.15 14.34
C GLY A 541 -14.78 -3.48 15.09
N SER A 542 -14.99 -3.45 16.41
CA SER A 542 -14.99 -4.69 17.19
C SER A 542 -16.30 -5.45 17.01
N SER A 543 -16.23 -6.78 16.98
CA SER A 543 -17.40 -7.63 16.81
C SER A 543 -18.42 -7.35 17.90
N ALA A 544 -19.67 -7.12 17.48
CA ALA A 544 -20.75 -6.75 18.38
C ALA A 544 -21.72 -7.89 18.61
N ASP A 545 -22.41 -7.86 19.74
CA ASP A 545 -23.50 -8.77 20.08
C ASP A 545 -24.73 -7.99 20.52
N GLU A 546 -25.81 -8.71 20.84
CA GLU A 546 -27.07 -8.10 21.26
C GLU A 546 -27.06 -7.63 22.71
N SER A 547 -25.92 -7.63 23.42
CA SER A 547 -25.87 -7.31 24.86
C SER A 547 -26.41 -5.92 25.20
N VAL A 548 -26.15 -4.92 24.36
CA VAL A 548 -26.67 -3.56 24.55
C VAL A 548 -28.18 -3.48 24.30
N LEU A 549 -28.70 -4.26 23.35
CA LEU A 549 -30.14 -4.34 23.06
C LEU A 549 -30.90 -5.12 24.14
N ASN A 550 -30.34 -6.24 24.58
CA ASN A 550 -30.98 -7.21 25.46
C ASN A 550 -30.73 -6.92 26.95
N HIS A 551 -29.90 -5.93 27.26
CA HIS A 551 -29.51 -5.61 28.64
C HIS A 551 -28.83 -6.78 29.36
N THR A 552 -28.00 -7.53 28.63
CA THR A 552 -27.26 -8.69 29.15
C THR A 552 -25.76 -8.42 29.21
N GLU A 553 -25.02 -9.31 29.85
CA GLU A 553 -23.56 -9.25 29.80
C GLU A 553 -23.05 -9.55 28.37
N PRO A 554 -22.03 -8.81 27.90
CA PRO A 554 -21.37 -9.05 26.61
C PRO A 554 -20.67 -10.42 26.55
N GLY A 555 -20.84 -11.17 25.46
CA GLY A 555 -20.11 -12.43 25.20
C GLY A 555 -20.59 -13.27 24.00
N GLY A 556 -21.54 -12.77 23.22
CA GLY A 556 -22.17 -13.47 22.09
C GLY A 556 -21.37 -13.38 20.78
N TRP A 557 -20.40 -12.47 20.68
CA TRP A 557 -19.71 -12.19 19.43
C TRP A 557 -18.80 -13.33 18.96
N TRP A 558 -18.51 -13.28 17.66
CA TRP A 558 -17.47 -14.08 17.02
C TRP A 558 -16.92 -13.37 15.77
N GLN A 559 -15.71 -13.76 15.38
CA GLN A 559 -15.04 -13.43 14.13
C GLN A 559 -14.89 -14.69 13.28
N LEU A 560 -14.71 -14.51 11.97
CA LEU A 560 -14.48 -15.58 11.02
C LEU A 560 -13.31 -15.23 10.11
N CYS A 561 -12.41 -16.19 9.90
CA CYS A 561 -11.35 -16.11 8.92
C CYS A 561 -11.28 -17.41 8.08
N GLY A 562 -11.43 -17.26 6.77
CA GLY A 562 -11.29 -18.30 5.77
C GLY A 562 -10.39 -17.84 4.65
N LYS A 563 -9.33 -18.59 4.37
CA LYS A 563 -8.36 -18.27 3.32
C LYS A 563 -8.57 -19.15 2.09
N ALA A 564 -8.10 -18.68 0.95
CA ALA A 564 -8.06 -19.44 -0.30
C ALA A 564 -6.82 -20.36 -0.36
N ASP A 565 -6.62 -21.18 0.67
CA ASP A 565 -5.49 -22.12 0.79
C ASP A 565 -5.93 -23.58 1.01
N GLY A 566 -7.23 -23.85 0.99
CA GLY A 566 -7.81 -25.18 1.18
C GLY A 566 -7.97 -25.58 2.66
N GLU A 567 -7.57 -24.74 3.61
CA GLU A 567 -7.87 -25.00 5.02
C GLU A 567 -9.34 -24.69 5.35
N ALA A 568 -9.86 -25.41 6.36
CA ALA A 568 -11.20 -25.17 6.87
C ALA A 568 -11.33 -23.76 7.47
N TRP A 569 -12.44 -23.10 7.15
CA TRP A 569 -12.71 -21.75 7.64
C TRP A 569 -12.96 -21.75 9.13
N ARG A 570 -12.34 -20.82 9.85
CA ARG A 570 -12.30 -20.79 11.31
C ARG A 570 -13.21 -19.72 11.86
N VAL A 571 -13.91 -20.06 12.93
CA VAL A 571 -14.72 -19.14 13.72
C VAL A 571 -14.12 -19.08 15.12
N SER A 572 -13.86 -17.86 15.56
CA SER A 572 -13.19 -17.55 16.83
C SER A 572 -13.99 -16.53 17.62
N LYS A 573 -13.92 -16.58 18.95
CA LYS A 573 -14.56 -15.57 19.80
C LYS A 573 -13.66 -14.39 20.13
N ASN A 574 -12.40 -14.68 20.46
CA ASN A 574 -11.45 -13.71 20.96
C ASN A 574 -10.26 -13.66 20.02
N SER A 575 -10.44 -13.09 18.84
CA SER A 575 -9.39 -12.98 17.84
C SER A 575 -9.38 -11.59 17.21
N VAL A 576 -8.25 -11.24 16.58
CA VAL A 576 -8.20 -10.19 15.58
C VAL A 576 -8.08 -10.84 14.21
N VAL A 577 -9.02 -10.52 13.33
CA VAL A 577 -9.01 -10.88 11.92
C VAL A 577 -8.72 -9.63 11.10
N MET A 578 -7.80 -9.74 10.15
CA MET A 578 -7.38 -8.66 9.26
C MET A 578 -7.43 -9.11 7.81
N VAL A 579 -7.87 -8.21 6.93
CA VAL A 579 -7.69 -8.37 5.47
C VAL A 579 -6.98 -7.16 4.91
N GLY A 580 -5.88 -7.41 4.20
CA GLY A 580 -5.14 -6.40 3.46
C GLY A 580 -5.50 -6.46 1.98
N LEU A 581 -5.99 -5.33 1.45
CA LEU A 581 -6.29 -5.16 0.03
C LEU A 581 -5.23 -4.31 -0.64
N TYR A 582 -4.65 -4.83 -1.71
CA TYR A 582 -3.81 -4.08 -2.64
C TYR A 582 -4.63 -3.83 -3.90
N LEU A 583 -5.17 -2.62 -4.03
CA LEU A 583 -6.22 -2.29 -5.00
C LEU A 583 -5.70 -2.26 -6.43
N ARG A 584 -6.57 -2.57 -7.40
CA ARG A 584 -6.23 -2.46 -8.82
C ARG A 584 -6.46 -1.04 -9.28
N HIS A 585 -5.46 -0.40 -9.88
CA HIS A 585 -5.67 0.88 -10.54
C HIS A 585 -6.72 0.77 -11.68
N PRO A 586 -7.66 1.73 -11.85
CA PRO A 586 -7.77 3.02 -11.16
C PRO A 586 -8.58 3.01 -9.86
N ASP A 587 -8.95 1.83 -9.34
CA ASP A 587 -9.77 1.70 -8.13
C ASP A 587 -9.02 2.27 -6.92
N ALA A 588 -9.76 2.93 -6.05
CA ALA A 588 -9.25 3.49 -4.81
C ALA A 588 -10.15 3.12 -3.63
N CYS A 589 -9.62 3.29 -2.43
CA CYS A 589 -10.41 3.26 -1.22
C CYS A 589 -10.24 4.56 -0.45
N GLN A 590 -11.36 5.06 0.07
CA GLN A 590 -11.39 6.19 0.95
C GLN A 590 -12.18 5.87 2.20
N CYS A 591 -11.56 6.12 3.36
CA CYS A 591 -12.19 5.94 4.65
C CYS A 591 -12.38 7.28 5.37
N SER A 592 -13.54 7.44 6.00
CA SER A 592 -13.84 8.58 6.84
C SER A 592 -14.54 8.13 8.10
N ILE A 593 -14.12 8.68 9.25
CA ILE A 593 -14.77 8.47 10.53
C ILE A 593 -15.29 9.80 11.06
N GLY A 594 -16.53 9.81 11.54
CA GLY A 594 -17.23 11.03 11.98
C GLY A 594 -18.17 10.77 13.15
N SER A 595 -18.57 11.86 13.82
CA SER A 595 -19.47 11.81 14.97
C SER A 595 -20.84 12.36 14.60
N VAL A 596 -21.90 11.67 15.01
CA VAL A 596 -23.29 12.18 14.95
C VAL A 596 -23.61 13.14 16.10
N TYR A 597 -22.74 13.23 17.10
CA TYR A 597 -22.93 14.01 18.31
C TYR A 597 -22.34 15.40 18.20
N ILE A 598 -22.96 16.36 18.89
CA ILE A 598 -22.52 17.76 18.90
C ILE A 598 -21.83 18.06 20.24
N PRO A 599 -20.66 18.71 20.23
CA PRO A 599 -19.98 19.13 21.46
C PRO A 599 -20.82 20.12 22.27
N THR A 600 -21.00 19.84 23.57
CA THR A 600 -21.69 20.74 24.50
C THR A 600 -20.73 21.82 25.03
N LYS A 601 -21.22 22.70 25.91
CA LYS A 601 -20.38 23.65 26.67
C LYS A 601 -19.60 22.99 27.82
N HIS A 602 -19.97 21.77 28.21
CA HIS A 602 -19.38 21.09 29.36
C HIS A 602 -18.02 20.50 29.00
N LYS A 603 -16.99 20.97 29.72
CA LYS A 603 -15.60 20.54 29.55
C LYS A 603 -14.88 20.47 30.89
N GLY A 604 -13.85 19.64 30.96
CA GLY A 604 -13.03 19.45 32.15
C GLY A 604 -11.73 18.72 31.83
N VAL A 605 -10.85 18.57 32.81
CA VAL A 605 -9.58 17.85 32.66
C VAL A 605 -9.59 16.63 33.56
N ALA A 606 -9.25 15.46 33.03
CA ALA A 606 -9.09 14.25 33.83
C ALA A 606 -7.87 14.41 34.77
N THR A 607 -8.11 14.62 36.07
CA THR A 607 -7.04 14.88 37.05
C THR A 607 -6.47 13.59 37.64
N VAL A 608 -7.31 12.56 37.77
CA VAL A 608 -6.91 11.19 38.13
C VAL A 608 -7.63 10.24 37.20
N ALA A 609 -6.87 9.58 36.32
CA ALA A 609 -7.37 8.58 35.39
C ALA A 609 -6.25 7.58 35.05
N SER A 610 -6.62 6.32 34.86
CA SER A 610 -5.71 5.23 34.49
C SER A 610 -6.44 4.23 33.60
N GLY A 611 -5.85 3.91 32.44
CA GLY A 611 -6.48 3.03 31.45
C GLY A 611 -7.87 3.53 31.07
N ARG A 612 -8.89 2.70 31.33
CA ARG A 612 -10.30 2.99 31.04
C ARG A 612 -11.08 3.57 32.23
N VAL A 613 -10.41 3.92 33.33
CA VAL A 613 -11.05 4.43 34.56
C VAL A 613 -10.68 5.89 34.78
N VAL A 614 -11.68 6.74 35.00
CA VAL A 614 -11.51 8.14 35.44
C VAL A 614 -12.12 8.33 36.82
N SER A 615 -11.30 8.73 37.79
CA SER A 615 -11.72 8.92 39.17
C SER A 615 -12.06 10.38 39.47
N THR A 616 -11.32 11.32 38.89
CA THR A 616 -11.59 12.76 39.10
C THR A 616 -11.46 13.60 37.84
N ILE A 617 -12.30 14.63 37.75
CA ILE A 617 -12.30 15.64 36.69
C ILE A 617 -12.24 17.02 37.34
N GLY A 618 -11.21 17.80 37.01
CA GLY A 618 -10.99 19.12 37.62
C GLY A 618 -10.89 19.07 39.14
N GLY A 619 -10.31 18.00 39.70
CA GLY A 619 -10.17 17.79 41.14
C GLY A 619 -11.43 17.33 41.87
N LYS A 620 -12.56 17.15 41.16
CA LYS A 620 -13.82 16.66 41.75
C LYS A 620 -14.10 15.20 41.35
N PRO A 621 -14.86 14.42 42.14
CA PRO A 621 -15.24 13.05 41.78
C PRO A 621 -15.89 12.98 40.40
N ALA A 622 -15.46 12.02 39.57
CA ALA A 622 -15.89 11.90 38.18
C ALA A 622 -17.40 11.73 38.06
N VAL A 623 -18.01 10.88 38.88
CA VAL A 623 -19.48 10.70 38.90
C VAL A 623 -20.23 12.00 39.15
N GLN A 624 -19.78 12.85 40.07
CA GLN A 624 -20.46 14.12 40.39
C GLN A 624 -20.41 15.08 39.20
N VAL A 625 -19.26 15.15 38.52
CA VAL A 625 -19.06 16.03 37.37
C VAL A 625 -19.89 15.54 36.18
N LEU A 626 -19.75 14.25 35.84
CA LEU A 626 -20.38 13.67 34.66
C LEU A 626 -21.90 13.54 34.82
N ASP A 627 -22.40 13.17 36.00
CA ASP A 627 -23.85 13.13 36.25
C ASP A 627 -24.46 14.53 36.16
N GLY A 628 -23.76 15.55 36.66
CA GLY A 628 -24.15 16.95 36.50
C GLY A 628 -24.21 17.39 35.04
N TRP A 629 -23.22 16.99 34.21
CA TRP A 629 -23.24 17.28 32.77
C TRP A 629 -24.34 16.51 32.03
N CYS A 630 -24.65 15.29 32.46
CA CYS A 630 -25.70 14.42 31.91
C CYS A 630 -27.08 14.66 32.54
N LYS A 631 -27.27 15.74 33.32
CA LYS A 631 -28.57 16.11 33.93
C LYS A 631 -29.18 15.01 34.82
N GLY A 632 -28.35 14.35 35.63
CA GLY A 632 -28.79 13.33 36.59
C GLY A 632 -29.03 11.95 35.98
N GLU A 633 -28.75 11.75 34.70
CA GLU A 633 -29.06 10.50 34.01
C GLU A 633 -28.18 9.32 34.47
N LEU A 634 -26.94 9.57 34.86
CA LEU A 634 -26.04 8.50 35.32
C LEU A 634 -26.49 7.98 36.68
N LYS A 635 -26.88 8.89 37.59
CA LYS A 635 -27.36 8.54 38.94
C LYS A 635 -28.71 7.83 38.90
N ARG A 636 -29.64 8.27 38.03
CA ARG A 636 -30.93 7.58 37.83
C ARG A 636 -30.75 6.10 37.51
N GLN A 637 -29.80 5.76 36.62
CA GLN A 637 -29.50 4.38 36.26
C GLN A 637 -28.71 3.64 37.35
N GLN A 638 -27.80 4.31 38.05
CA GLN A 638 -27.05 3.71 39.15
C GLN A 638 -27.97 3.25 40.30
N SER A 639 -29.01 4.03 40.62
CA SER A 639 -29.99 3.69 41.67
C SER A 639 -30.89 2.49 41.32
N ALA A 640 -31.02 2.15 40.03
CA ALA A 640 -31.73 0.96 39.58
C ALA A 640 -30.86 -0.33 39.63
N GLY A 641 -29.56 -0.18 39.91
CA GLY A 641 -28.55 -1.23 39.79
C GLY A 641 -28.15 -1.47 38.33
N GLY A 642 -26.84 -1.61 38.06
CA GLY A 642 -26.34 -2.04 36.75
C GLY A 642 -25.50 -1.01 35.98
N THR A 643 -25.41 -1.22 34.67
CA THR A 643 -24.52 -0.47 33.76
C THR A 643 -25.15 0.87 33.34
N VAL A 644 -24.33 1.85 32.91
CA VAL A 644 -24.84 3.14 32.38
C VAL A 644 -24.80 3.21 30.86
N VAL A 645 -24.48 2.10 30.19
CA VAL A 645 -24.19 2.02 28.74
C VAL A 645 -25.26 2.72 27.91
N ARG A 646 -26.53 2.37 28.08
CA ARG A 646 -27.64 2.94 27.29
C ARG A 646 -27.88 4.42 27.58
N ALA A 647 -27.87 4.81 28.85
CA ALA A 647 -27.99 6.21 29.26
C ALA A 647 -26.85 7.06 28.72
N ALA A 648 -25.62 6.57 28.83
CA ALA A 648 -24.41 7.25 28.38
C ALA A 648 -24.25 7.27 26.85
N ALA A 649 -25.00 6.45 26.11
CA ALA A 649 -24.93 6.42 24.64
C ALA A 649 -25.33 7.76 24.00
N LEU A 650 -26.13 8.58 24.69
CA LEU A 650 -26.48 9.93 24.25
C LEU A 650 -25.51 11.02 24.73
N PHE A 651 -24.50 10.63 25.51
CA PHE A 651 -23.58 11.55 26.19
C PHE A 651 -22.10 11.12 26.08
N PRO A 652 -21.55 10.85 24.88
CA PRO A 652 -20.14 10.49 24.74
C PRO A 652 -19.17 11.59 25.19
N LEU A 653 -17.98 11.19 25.61
CA LEU A 653 -16.88 12.09 25.93
C LEU A 653 -15.93 12.20 24.74
N ASP A 654 -15.75 13.41 24.20
CA ASP A 654 -14.60 13.70 23.33
C ASP A 654 -13.35 13.82 24.19
N VAL A 655 -12.40 12.92 23.99
CA VAL A 655 -11.17 12.83 24.78
C VAL A 655 -10.00 13.33 23.94
N ARG A 656 -9.48 14.50 24.32
CA ARG A 656 -8.39 15.19 23.62
C ARG A 656 -7.08 15.01 24.36
N ALA A 657 -6.17 14.26 23.74
CA ALA A 657 -4.80 14.08 24.25
C ALA A 657 -3.88 15.25 23.88
N SER A 658 -4.24 16.06 22.89
CA SER A 658 -3.45 17.19 22.41
C SER A 658 -4.35 18.32 21.90
N LYS A 659 -3.90 19.56 22.05
CA LYS A 659 -4.56 20.74 21.45
C LYS A 659 -4.54 20.73 19.91
N LYS A 660 -3.67 19.93 19.30
CA LYS A 660 -3.57 19.78 17.83
C LYS A 660 -4.61 18.82 17.24
N GLN A 661 -5.32 18.07 18.07
CA GLN A 661 -6.35 17.13 17.62
C GLN A 661 -7.50 17.91 16.99
N THR A 662 -7.79 17.62 15.72
CA THR A 662 -8.81 18.36 14.94
C THR A 662 -10.13 17.60 14.87
N ARG A 663 -10.07 16.27 14.90
CA ARG A 663 -11.25 15.40 14.87
C ARG A 663 -11.58 14.82 16.25
N PRO A 664 -12.87 14.67 16.60
CA PRO A 664 -13.25 14.12 17.89
C PRO A 664 -12.83 12.66 18.00
N ARG A 665 -12.40 12.25 19.21
CA ARG A 665 -12.21 10.85 19.58
C ARG A 665 -13.14 10.56 20.74
N LEU A 666 -14.31 10.03 20.39
CA LEU A 666 -15.35 9.76 21.37
C LEU A 666 -15.04 8.50 22.19
N VAL A 667 -15.33 8.57 23.49
CA VAL A 667 -15.25 7.49 24.47
C VAL A 667 -16.60 7.34 25.15
N HIS A 668 -17.08 6.10 25.24
CA HIS A 668 -18.38 5.76 25.81
C HIS A 668 -18.23 5.29 27.27
N MET A 669 -19.08 5.79 28.16
CA MET A 669 -19.08 5.39 29.57
C MET A 669 -19.79 4.04 29.75
N LYS A 670 -19.21 3.16 30.57
CA LYS A 670 -19.67 1.79 30.79
C LYS A 670 -20.44 1.63 32.09
N ARG A 671 -19.84 2.02 33.22
CA ARG A 671 -20.48 1.95 34.56
C ARG A 671 -19.84 2.90 35.55
N VAL A 672 -20.58 3.19 36.61
CA VAL A 672 -20.08 3.85 37.82
C VAL A 672 -19.55 2.77 38.77
N LEU A 673 -18.31 2.93 39.23
CA LEU A 673 -17.69 2.03 40.20
C LEU A 673 -18.14 2.38 41.64
N PRO A 674 -18.00 1.46 42.62
CA PRO A 674 -18.44 1.70 44.00
C PRO A 674 -17.83 2.95 44.68
N ASP A 675 -16.60 3.32 44.28
CA ASP A 675 -15.88 4.50 44.77
C ASP A 675 -16.27 5.81 44.05
N GLY A 676 -17.18 5.75 43.07
CA GLY A 676 -17.62 6.89 42.26
C GLY A 676 -16.72 7.21 41.06
N ALA A 677 -15.71 6.38 40.76
CA ALA A 677 -14.99 6.44 39.50
C ALA A 677 -15.87 5.94 38.33
N ILE A 678 -15.56 6.38 37.11
CA ILE A 678 -16.28 5.96 35.89
C ILE A 678 -15.37 5.05 35.07
N GLU A 679 -15.84 3.83 34.81
CA GLU A 679 -15.24 2.93 33.81
C GLU A 679 -15.82 3.25 32.43
N CYS A 680 -14.96 3.29 31.42
CA CYS A 680 -15.29 3.58 30.02
C CYS A 680 -14.92 2.41 29.09
N PHE A 681 -15.40 2.44 27.85
CA PHE A 681 -15.00 1.49 26.81
C PHE A 681 -13.67 1.85 26.13
N GLY A 682 -13.20 3.08 26.27
CA GLY A 682 -11.92 3.56 25.73
C GLY A 682 -11.05 4.24 26.79
N PRO A 683 -9.73 4.34 26.56
CA PRO A 683 -8.82 4.88 27.55
C PRO A 683 -8.91 6.41 27.70
N ILE A 684 -8.74 6.86 28.95
CA ILE A 684 -8.64 8.26 29.35
C ILE A 684 -7.36 8.43 30.18
N GLY A 685 -6.44 9.27 29.70
CA GLY A 685 -5.18 9.57 30.38
C GLY A 685 -5.32 10.77 31.33
N LYS A 686 -4.51 10.78 32.38
CA LYS A 686 -4.32 11.96 33.24
C LYS A 686 -3.89 13.16 32.40
N GLY A 687 -4.53 14.30 32.62
CA GLY A 687 -4.30 15.54 31.89
C GLY A 687 -5.04 15.67 30.56
N HIS A 688 -5.75 14.64 30.11
CA HIS A 688 -6.59 14.76 28.91
C HIS A 688 -7.74 15.74 29.15
N GLU A 689 -8.03 16.56 28.14
CA GLU A 689 -9.24 17.38 28.13
C GLU A 689 -10.43 16.52 27.72
N LEU A 690 -11.51 16.62 28.49
CA LEU A 690 -12.76 15.93 28.28
C LEU A 690 -13.83 16.94 27.91
N ARG A 691 -14.59 16.66 26.86
CA ARG A 691 -15.76 17.47 26.48
C ARG A 691 -16.97 16.59 26.27
N LEU A 692 -18.06 16.88 26.99
CA LEU A 692 -19.30 16.14 26.79
C LEU A 692 -19.89 16.50 25.43
N ASN A 693 -20.28 15.49 24.68
CA ASN A 693 -21.01 15.60 23.43
C ASN A 693 -22.43 15.05 23.66
N SER A 694 -23.41 15.51 22.88
CA SER A 694 -24.78 15.03 23.00
C SER A 694 -25.53 15.12 21.68
N ARG A 695 -26.59 14.32 21.55
CA ARG A 695 -27.54 14.42 20.44
C ARG A 695 -28.93 13.98 20.89
N LYS A 696 -29.97 14.52 20.25
CA LYS A 696 -31.32 13.96 20.36
C LYS A 696 -31.41 12.73 19.47
N VAL A 697 -32.08 11.69 19.95
CA VAL A 697 -32.28 10.43 19.20
C VAL A 697 -32.84 10.67 17.79
N ALA A 698 -33.86 11.53 17.68
CA ALA A 698 -34.51 11.85 16.41
C ALA A 698 -33.58 12.47 15.34
N ASP A 699 -32.45 13.06 15.75
CA ASP A 699 -31.52 13.74 14.84
C ASP A 699 -30.36 12.84 14.40
N ILE A 700 -30.19 11.67 15.02
CA ILE A 700 -29.10 10.73 14.71
C ILE A 700 -29.18 10.26 13.25
N PRO A 701 -30.33 9.80 12.71
CA PRO A 701 -30.41 9.30 11.33
C PRO A 701 -29.99 10.35 10.29
N ALA A 702 -30.46 11.59 10.43
CA ALA A 702 -30.07 12.69 9.53
C ALA A 702 -28.57 13.01 9.63
N SER A 703 -27.97 12.87 10.82
CA SER A 703 -26.53 13.06 11.02
C SER A 703 -25.71 11.93 10.36
N VAL A 704 -26.20 10.69 10.38
CA VAL A 704 -25.61 9.57 9.62
C VAL A 704 -25.61 9.90 8.13
N ARG A 705 -26.75 10.37 7.58
CA ARG A 705 -26.84 10.83 6.18
C ARG A 705 -25.80 11.89 5.87
N GLU A 706 -25.67 12.93 6.70
CA GLU A 706 -24.69 14.01 6.49
C GLU A 706 -23.25 13.47 6.42
N LEU A 707 -22.88 12.52 7.28
CA LEU A 707 -21.56 11.89 7.25
C LEU A 707 -21.34 11.08 5.97
N VAL A 708 -22.35 10.33 5.52
CA VAL A 708 -22.31 9.58 4.25
C VAL A 708 -22.17 10.53 3.06
N VAL A 709 -22.93 11.64 3.01
CA VAL A 709 -22.81 12.67 1.98
C VAL A 709 -21.41 13.26 1.94
N ASN A 710 -20.85 13.60 3.11
CA ASN A 710 -19.51 14.18 3.19
C ASN A 710 -18.43 13.20 2.74
N ALA A 711 -18.55 11.93 3.11
CA ALA A 711 -17.65 10.86 2.64
C ALA A 711 -17.72 10.73 1.11
N ALA A 712 -18.93 10.65 0.56
CA ALA A 712 -19.17 10.47 -0.87
C ALA A 712 -18.72 11.66 -1.72
N LYS A 713 -18.94 12.90 -1.25
CA LYS A 713 -18.44 14.12 -1.92
C LYS A 713 -16.92 14.20 -1.96
N ALA A 714 -16.27 13.60 -0.97
CA ALA A 714 -14.82 13.58 -0.90
C ALA A 714 -14.20 12.45 -1.74
N ALA A 715 -15.00 11.55 -2.32
CA ALA A 715 -14.52 10.46 -3.16
C ALA A 715 -13.76 10.98 -4.37
N THR A 716 -12.60 10.37 -4.64
CA THR A 716 -11.71 10.76 -5.74
C THR A 716 -11.78 9.81 -6.94
N SER A 717 -12.48 8.68 -6.81
CA SER A 717 -12.75 7.68 -7.83
C SER A 717 -14.25 7.32 -7.89
N PRO A 718 -14.73 6.70 -8.99
CA PRO A 718 -16.09 6.16 -9.05
C PRO A 718 -16.35 5.12 -7.95
N VAL A 719 -17.35 5.34 -7.11
CA VAL A 719 -17.64 4.40 -6.00
C VAL A 719 -18.49 3.22 -6.49
N LYS A 720 -18.07 2.00 -6.16
CA LYS A 720 -18.82 0.75 -6.44
C LYS A 720 -19.46 0.14 -5.20
N LEU A 721 -18.80 0.30 -4.05
CA LEU A 721 -19.23 -0.19 -2.74
C LEU A 721 -19.11 0.90 -1.69
N ALA A 722 -20.13 1.02 -0.84
CA ALA A 722 -20.07 1.75 0.42
C ALA A 722 -20.28 0.79 1.61
N LEU A 723 -19.28 0.70 2.50
CA LEU A 723 -19.41 0.05 3.80
C LEU A 723 -19.67 1.15 4.83
N VAL A 724 -20.77 1.02 5.58
CA VAL A 724 -21.17 2.00 6.59
C VAL A 724 -21.28 1.31 7.94
N ASP A 725 -20.31 1.55 8.81
CA ASP A 725 -20.33 1.04 10.18
C ASP A 725 -20.87 2.12 11.11
N VAL A 726 -22.00 1.84 11.75
CA VAL A 726 -22.59 2.73 12.76
C VAL A 726 -22.45 2.05 14.10
N CYS A 727 -21.82 2.70 15.07
CA CYS A 727 -21.61 2.11 16.38
C CYS A 727 -22.89 1.51 16.97
N ALA A 728 -22.84 0.25 17.37
CA ALA A 728 -23.95 -0.48 17.98
C ALA A 728 -24.50 0.23 19.23
N GLY A 729 -23.66 0.96 19.97
CA GLY A 729 -24.08 1.80 21.08
C GLY A 729 -24.92 3.01 20.66
N SER A 730 -24.62 3.64 19.52
CA SER A 730 -25.43 4.73 18.96
C SER A 730 -26.70 4.18 18.31
N ALA A 731 -26.57 3.09 17.55
CA ALA A 731 -27.67 2.42 16.86
C ALA A 731 -28.75 1.93 17.83
N SER A 732 -28.37 1.39 19.00
CA SER A 732 -29.31 0.90 20.02
C SER A 732 -30.17 2.00 20.68
N THR A 733 -29.84 3.28 20.47
CA THR A 733 -30.68 4.39 20.92
C THR A 733 -31.88 4.64 20.00
N LEU A 734 -31.82 4.14 18.76
CA LEU A 734 -32.88 4.30 17.77
C LEU A 734 -34.01 3.31 18.06
N PRO A 735 -35.29 3.73 17.90
CA PRO A 735 -36.43 2.84 18.05
C PRO A 735 -36.54 1.81 16.91
N ASP A 736 -36.04 2.16 15.71
CA ASP A 736 -36.04 1.31 14.53
C ASP A 736 -34.75 1.57 13.72
N LEU A 737 -33.97 0.52 13.48
CA LEU A 737 -32.73 0.61 12.70
C LEU A 737 -33.01 0.82 11.22
N ASN A 738 -34.16 0.39 10.70
CA ASN A 738 -34.48 0.49 9.26
C ASN A 738 -34.57 1.94 8.76
N VAL A 739 -34.73 2.91 9.67
CA VAL A 739 -34.63 4.33 9.32
C VAL A 739 -33.29 4.66 8.66
N LEU A 740 -32.21 4.01 9.08
CA LEU A 740 -30.86 4.25 8.56
C LEU A 740 -30.70 3.77 7.12
N THR A 741 -31.46 2.76 6.68
CA THR A 741 -31.43 2.28 5.30
C THR A 741 -31.70 3.42 4.31
N LYS A 742 -32.79 4.17 4.55
CA LYS A 742 -33.20 5.28 3.69
C LYS A 742 -32.22 6.45 3.78
N GLU A 743 -31.68 6.72 4.97
CA GLU A 743 -30.73 7.81 5.18
C GLU A 743 -29.39 7.57 4.51
N VAL A 744 -28.86 6.34 4.57
CA VAL A 744 -27.64 5.95 3.85
C VAL A 744 -27.85 6.00 2.35
N GLU A 745 -28.95 5.45 1.84
CA GLU A 745 -29.28 5.49 0.41
C GLU A 745 -29.43 6.92 -0.11
N ALA A 746 -30.19 7.77 0.61
CA ALA A 746 -30.34 9.18 0.28
C ALA A 746 -29.00 9.92 0.31
N GLY A 747 -28.14 9.62 1.28
CA GLY A 747 -26.82 10.24 1.39
C GLY A 747 -25.90 9.91 0.22
N LEU A 748 -25.89 8.64 -0.22
CA LEU A 748 -25.13 8.20 -1.38
C LEU A 748 -25.67 8.81 -2.67
N ALA A 749 -27.00 8.79 -2.87
CA ALA A 749 -27.65 9.34 -4.05
C ALA A 749 -27.50 10.87 -4.18
N ALA A 750 -27.38 11.59 -3.06
CA ALA A 750 -27.20 13.03 -3.06
C ALA A 750 -25.80 13.49 -3.51
N ALA A 751 -24.80 12.60 -3.49
CA ALA A 751 -23.40 12.93 -3.76
C ALA A 751 -22.80 12.21 -4.97
N LEU A 752 -23.34 11.06 -5.35
CA LEU A 752 -22.81 10.21 -6.42
C LEU A 752 -23.77 10.17 -7.61
N ALA A 753 -23.22 10.28 -8.82
CA ALA A 753 -23.99 10.22 -10.06
C ALA A 753 -24.67 8.85 -10.28
N SER A 754 -24.15 7.78 -9.67
CA SER A 754 -24.75 6.45 -9.70
C SER A 754 -24.65 5.83 -8.31
N PRO A 755 -25.76 5.31 -7.76
CA PRO A 755 -25.78 4.81 -6.38
C PRO A 755 -25.02 3.47 -6.28
N PRO A 756 -23.94 3.39 -5.48
CA PRO A 756 -23.15 2.17 -5.34
C PRO A 756 -23.96 1.06 -4.64
N GLN A 757 -23.41 -0.16 -4.62
CA GLN A 757 -23.84 -1.15 -3.64
C GLN A 757 -23.49 -0.65 -2.23
N PHE A 758 -24.29 -0.99 -1.22
CA PHE A 758 -23.92 -0.68 0.16
C PHE A 758 -24.32 -1.79 1.12
N LEU A 759 -23.57 -1.88 2.21
CA LEU A 759 -23.93 -2.63 3.40
C LEU A 759 -23.67 -1.77 4.63
N CYS A 760 -24.68 -1.58 5.45
CA CYS A 760 -24.59 -0.96 6.76
C CYS A 760 -24.59 -2.04 7.84
N PHE A 761 -23.74 -1.91 8.84
CA PHE A 761 -23.61 -2.85 9.95
C PHE A 761 -23.23 -2.10 11.24
N PHE A 762 -23.22 -2.82 12.36
CA PHE A 762 -23.20 -2.24 13.70
C PHE A 762 -22.17 -2.91 14.59
N THR A 763 -20.96 -2.35 14.65
CA THR A 763 -19.87 -2.87 15.49
C THR A 763 -19.79 -2.16 16.85
N PHE A 764 -19.02 -2.73 17.78
CA PHE A 764 -18.61 -2.02 18.98
C PHE A 764 -17.32 -1.25 18.69
N GLY A 765 -17.42 0.07 18.74
CA GLY A 765 -16.26 0.96 18.76
C GLY A 765 -15.37 0.85 17.52
N GLU A 766 -15.61 1.78 16.61
CA GLU A 766 -15.05 1.82 15.28
C GLU A 766 -13.53 2.04 15.33
N GLN A 767 -12.79 1.32 14.48
CA GLN A 767 -11.38 1.55 14.22
C GLN A 767 -11.20 2.21 12.86
N GLY A 768 -10.68 3.43 12.86
CA GLY A 768 -10.59 4.24 11.66
C GLY A 768 -9.52 5.33 11.73
N MET A 769 -9.42 6.11 10.66
CA MET A 769 -8.39 7.14 10.49
C MET A 769 -8.79 8.49 11.11
N VAL A 770 -8.21 8.83 12.26
CA VAL A 770 -8.38 10.12 12.95
C VAL A 770 -7.08 10.90 12.87
N ASP A 771 -7.12 12.10 12.29
CA ASP A 771 -5.94 12.96 12.09
C ASP A 771 -4.74 12.21 11.45
N GLY A 772 -5.03 11.36 10.45
CA GLY A 772 -4.04 10.60 9.69
C GLY A 772 -3.45 9.39 10.42
N LYS A 773 -4.06 8.93 11.53
CA LYS A 773 -3.62 7.75 12.27
C LYS A 773 -4.78 6.81 12.58
N PRO A 774 -4.55 5.48 12.57
CA PRO A 774 -5.51 4.52 13.11
C PRO A 774 -5.79 4.81 14.60
N GLN A 775 -7.08 4.91 14.95
CA GLN A 775 -7.56 5.12 16.30
C GLN A 775 -8.83 4.29 16.55
N HIS A 776 -9.00 3.87 17.81
CA HIS A 776 -10.26 3.33 18.29
C HIS A 776 -11.13 4.47 18.84
N CYS A 777 -12.38 4.52 18.37
CA CYS A 777 -13.38 5.48 18.79
C CYS A 777 -14.67 4.75 19.15
N ASN A 778 -15.43 5.25 20.11
CA ASN A 778 -16.77 4.72 20.42
C ASN A 778 -17.85 5.67 19.90
N LEU A 779 -19.02 5.16 19.55
CA LEU A 779 -20.19 5.98 19.19
C LEU A 779 -19.93 6.87 17.94
N MET A 780 -19.13 6.35 17.00
CA MET A 780 -18.84 7.02 15.73
C MET A 780 -19.53 6.31 14.58
N VAL A 781 -19.46 6.94 13.41
CA VAL A 781 -19.82 6.34 12.12
C VAL A 781 -18.56 6.29 11.27
N ASN A 782 -18.23 5.10 10.79
CA ASN A 782 -17.12 4.86 9.89
C ASN A 782 -17.67 4.53 8.50
N VAL A 783 -17.16 5.19 7.47
CA VAL A 783 -17.58 4.98 6.08
C VAL A 783 -16.36 4.64 5.25
N ALA A 784 -16.39 3.50 4.56
CA ALA A 784 -15.41 3.15 3.52
C ALA A 784 -16.11 3.12 2.16
N LEU A 785 -15.52 3.84 1.21
CA LEU A 785 -15.92 3.85 -0.19
C LEU A 785 -14.85 3.12 -0.99
N VAL A 786 -15.25 2.16 -1.82
CA VAL A 786 -14.35 1.34 -2.64
C VAL A 786 -14.85 1.37 -4.08
N GLY A 787 -13.95 1.63 -5.03
CA GLY A 787 -14.25 1.54 -6.46
C GLY A 787 -13.35 2.35 -7.37
#